data_AF-A0A2S7R1W2-F1
#
_entry.id   AF-A0A2S7R1W2-F1
#
_cell.length_a   1.000
_cell.length_b   1.000
_cell.length_c   1.000
_cell.angle_alpha   90.00
_cell.angle_beta   90.00
_cell.angle_gamma   90.00
#
_symmetry.space_group_name_H-M   'P 1'
#
loop_
_entity.id
_entity.type
_entity.pdbx_description
1 polymer ?
#
loop_
_entity_poly.entity_id
_entity_poly.type
_entity_poly.pdbx_seq_one_letter_code
_entity_poly.pdbx_strand_id
1 'polypeptide(L)'
;MSTLVDVNHHFDGQLHWWKLRRYYNPTLADPEKGPLPPVPTEYHRDALHRETWRPSVLLRYISPTYCKPYHMIVQAAHGPNLLPAREWRRREVGGNAPTLLRVSAWAIGKDDRSVEGIALIVGRSILVLPIIMFIVAYPMGLIGSDAPLYPAFEGRCYEYPKHAINKLDAAPDASNYTKGQKEGIDADKLYTVVGHQDRLLRPRALVVLRNNEWVTTDDGKFTGPYVFISFAAAQYYIKPPSTEINKDELDRRAQKLTIHLGMQAYWCDYRCRAEHQPEVTDDVHRFCDVTRGAKEVCVMLPDTSPEALVFFGARMWCLPEILLARDHKVNLCAPDTKNFDGVDKIERVDIMEFTHRSWARKLNSSREIVRDGNDEIFRLLAEHYSGTLTLSRLELIQVALEALRSRQMTPFQQGDIAYALMTLLTKRPRMDPTDTEEQALARLSLANDSDQIVERMACMDGIRIPKKPGWFNLSDDLGANLWDIDPLCQVAGVCEDGSIILDGAHAISVRWKDIPRIWFTRRQTWKKMAAASSLRSGPTWFLIGIILAATAGENSSTKAGGIILLIIGLILLLTSPYSVKVLYGGKVWGAKPWLIGFEGTLPIADIEYLTFGNSIGRLSYTPSSGPYCTRRPKERIGAEPLVNISDVPPNHRIFTLVDTATLTVTVFSAERPPSVALIAGKEGGMLRAIMCSYERSSNALRKECVLRMETPLWDRSYLHGWVKLT
;
A
#
# COMPACT_ATOMS: atom_id res chain seq x y z
N MET A 1 -30.79 -37.45 15.92
CA MET A 1 -31.72 -36.42 16.44
C MET A 1 -31.08 -35.07 16.25
N SER A 2 -31.66 -34.26 15.38
CA SER A 2 -31.19 -32.92 14.99
C SER A 2 -31.32 -31.95 16.15
N THR A 3 -30.20 -31.40 16.62
CA THR A 3 -30.21 -30.25 17.53
C THR A 3 -30.43 -28.98 16.72
N LEU A 4 -31.72 -28.62 16.63
CA LEU A 4 -32.15 -27.28 16.27
C LEU A 4 -31.52 -26.29 17.26
N VAL A 5 -30.68 -25.39 16.76
CA VAL A 5 -30.24 -24.23 17.53
C VAL A 5 -31.37 -23.21 17.43
N ASP A 6 -32.00 -22.93 18.57
CA ASP A 6 -33.06 -21.93 18.70
C ASP A 6 -32.48 -20.53 18.48
N VAL A 7 -32.88 -19.91 17.37
CA VAL A 7 -32.38 -18.62 16.89
C VAL A 7 -32.95 -17.45 17.73
N ASN A 8 -33.87 -17.71 18.66
CA ASN A 8 -34.51 -16.68 19.47
C ASN A 8 -33.64 -16.14 20.63
N HIS A 9 -32.47 -16.73 20.92
CA HIS A 9 -31.62 -16.30 22.04
C HIS A 9 -30.48 -15.33 21.69
N HIS A 10 -30.24 -15.07 20.39
CA HIS A 10 -29.30 -14.03 19.94
C HIS A 10 -29.99 -13.05 19.00
N PHE A 11 -30.78 -12.19 19.64
CA PHE A 11 -31.50 -11.07 19.04
C PHE A 11 -30.51 -9.93 18.70
N ASP A 12 -30.10 -9.80 17.43
CA ASP A 12 -29.53 -8.56 16.89
C ASP A 12 -30.66 -7.83 16.16
N GLY A 13 -31.02 -6.64 16.65
CA GLY A 13 -32.24 -5.91 16.35
C GLY A 13 -32.35 -5.36 14.93
N GLN A 14 -32.42 -6.23 13.92
CA GLN A 14 -32.81 -5.89 12.56
C GLN A 14 -33.95 -6.79 12.09
N LEU A 15 -35.15 -6.21 12.03
CA LEU A 15 -36.33 -6.78 11.37
C LEU A 15 -35.99 -7.15 9.91
N HIS A 16 -35.98 -8.45 9.61
CA HIS A 16 -35.86 -8.97 8.25
C HIS A 16 -37.05 -9.88 7.95
N TRP A 17 -38.17 -9.30 7.52
CA TRP A 17 -39.41 -10.04 7.27
C TRP A 17 -39.39 -10.94 6.02
N TRP A 18 -38.46 -10.77 5.07
CA TRP A 18 -38.42 -11.65 3.89
C TRP A 18 -37.00 -11.79 3.32
N LYS A 19 -36.32 -12.92 3.59
CA LYS A 19 -35.23 -13.46 2.73
C LYS A 19 -34.88 -14.91 3.08
N LEU A 20 -35.57 -15.85 2.43
CA LEU A 20 -35.01 -17.15 2.09
C LEU A 20 -33.84 -16.93 1.10
N ARG A 21 -32.61 -16.90 1.60
CA ARG A 21 -31.41 -16.99 0.76
C ARG A 21 -30.51 -18.05 1.40
N ARG A 22 -30.28 -19.16 0.69
CA ARG A 22 -29.36 -20.21 1.13
C ARG A 22 -27.97 -19.58 1.26
N TYR A 23 -27.39 -19.67 2.45
CA TYR A 23 -26.02 -19.27 2.73
C TYR A 23 -25.18 -20.53 2.79
N TYR A 24 -24.10 -20.58 2.02
CA TYR A 24 -23.06 -21.58 2.22
C TYR A 24 -22.10 -21.00 3.26
N ASN A 25 -22.09 -21.60 4.46
CA ASN A 25 -21.07 -21.29 5.45
C ASN A 25 -19.71 -21.66 4.81
N PRO A 26 -18.68 -20.80 4.86
CA PRO A 26 -17.34 -21.30 4.64
C PRO A 26 -17.14 -22.42 5.66
N THR A 27 -16.93 -23.64 5.19
CA THR A 27 -16.41 -24.70 6.02
C THR A 27 -15.06 -24.21 6.53
N LEU A 28 -15.06 -23.57 7.69
CA LEU A 28 -14.03 -23.86 8.67
C LEU A 28 -13.96 -25.38 8.67
N ALA A 29 -12.83 -25.93 8.22
CA ALA A 29 -12.55 -27.34 8.46
C ALA A 29 -13.01 -27.63 9.88
N ASP A 30 -13.92 -28.60 10.04
CA ASP A 30 -14.37 -29.07 11.35
C ASP A 30 -13.11 -29.19 12.22
N PRO A 31 -12.88 -28.30 13.20
CA PRO A 31 -11.93 -28.60 14.22
C PRO A 31 -12.58 -29.77 14.94
N GLU A 32 -11.88 -30.89 14.91
CA GLU A 32 -12.23 -32.10 15.61
C GLU A 32 -12.81 -31.78 16.99
N LYS A 33 -13.88 -32.49 17.33
CA LYS A 33 -14.63 -32.39 18.58
C LYS A 33 -13.68 -32.40 19.79
N GLY A 34 -13.37 -31.21 20.29
CA GLY A 34 -12.71 -30.94 21.55
C GLY A 34 -13.18 -29.58 22.07
N PRO A 35 -13.06 -29.29 23.37
CA PRO A 35 -13.35 -27.97 23.89
C PRO A 35 -12.40 -26.96 23.23
N LEU A 36 -12.95 -26.13 22.35
CA LEU A 36 -12.17 -25.08 21.70
C LEU A 36 -11.66 -24.11 22.77
N PRO A 37 -10.37 -23.73 22.76
CA PRO A 37 -9.88 -22.68 23.65
C PRO A 37 -10.69 -21.39 23.43
N PRO A 38 -10.88 -20.55 24.46
CA PRO A 38 -11.60 -19.29 24.32
C PRO A 38 -10.93 -18.44 23.23
N VAL A 39 -11.68 -18.09 22.19
CA VAL A 39 -11.17 -17.27 21.09
C VAL A 39 -10.78 -15.90 21.67
N PRO A 40 -9.56 -15.40 21.40
CA PRO A 40 -9.15 -14.08 21.87
C PRO A 40 -10.12 -13.01 21.35
N THR A 41 -10.58 -12.16 22.27
CA THR A 41 -11.43 -11.01 21.95
C THR A 41 -10.57 -9.82 21.60
N GLU A 42 -10.86 -9.18 20.48
CA GLU A 42 -10.09 -8.03 20.00
C GLU A 42 -10.83 -6.72 20.23
N TYR A 43 -10.05 -5.74 20.68
CA TYR A 43 -10.48 -4.38 20.93
C TYR A 43 -10.77 -3.62 19.63
N HIS A 44 -11.80 -2.75 19.65
CA HIS A 44 -12.03 -1.78 18.59
C HIS A 44 -12.79 -0.58 19.15
N ARG A 45 -12.34 0.62 18.79
CA ARG A 45 -12.99 1.90 19.09
C ARG A 45 -13.60 2.49 17.83
N ASP A 46 -14.90 2.80 17.87
CA ASP A 46 -15.60 3.39 16.73
C ASP A 46 -15.34 4.90 16.57
N ALA A 47 -15.87 5.50 15.49
CA ALA A 47 -15.77 6.94 15.21
C ALA A 47 -16.44 7.83 16.28
N LEU A 48 -17.26 7.25 17.15
CA LEU A 48 -17.96 7.93 18.25
C LEU A 48 -17.38 7.52 19.60
N HIS A 49 -16.14 7.02 19.60
CA HIS A 49 -15.36 6.60 20.76
C HIS A 49 -15.96 5.45 21.58
N ARG A 50 -16.89 4.68 21.02
CA ARG A 50 -17.47 3.53 21.72
C ARG A 50 -16.56 2.32 21.54
N GLU A 51 -16.36 1.62 22.63
CA GLU A 51 -15.47 0.46 22.68
C GLU A 51 -16.26 -0.83 22.49
N THR A 52 -15.73 -1.73 21.66
CA THR A 52 -16.33 -3.04 21.40
C THR A 52 -15.28 -4.14 21.49
N TRP A 53 -15.63 -5.25 22.13
CA TRP A 53 -14.81 -6.45 22.25
C TRP A 53 -15.52 -7.59 21.55
N ARG A 54 -14.91 -8.18 20.51
CA ARG A 54 -15.49 -9.32 19.79
C ARG A 54 -14.43 -10.33 19.36
N PRO A 55 -14.79 -11.61 19.18
CA PRO A 55 -13.87 -12.65 18.70
C PRO A 55 -13.34 -12.38 17.28
N SER A 56 -12.09 -12.78 17.04
CA SER A 56 -11.30 -12.55 15.82
C SER A 56 -11.54 -13.51 14.66
N VAL A 57 -12.41 -14.52 14.83
CA VAL A 57 -12.51 -15.71 13.94
C VAL A 57 -12.76 -15.41 12.44
N LEU A 58 -13.31 -14.23 12.09
CA LEU A 58 -13.74 -13.94 10.72
C LEU A 58 -13.30 -12.53 10.30
N LEU A 59 -12.98 -12.40 9.00
CA LEU A 59 -12.68 -11.12 8.37
C LEU A 59 -13.83 -10.13 8.53
N ARG A 60 -13.50 -8.89 8.86
CA ARG A 60 -14.47 -7.81 9.11
C ARG A 60 -14.17 -6.59 8.26
N TYR A 61 -15.17 -5.73 8.10
CA TYR A 61 -15.02 -4.40 7.53
C TYR A 61 -15.75 -3.39 8.40
N ILE A 62 -15.29 -2.14 8.41
CA ILE A 62 -16.00 -1.04 9.08
C ILE A 62 -17.15 -0.59 8.19
N SER A 63 -18.37 -0.65 8.71
CA SER A 63 -19.56 -0.22 7.96
C SER A 63 -19.54 1.30 7.79
N PRO A 64 -19.72 1.83 6.56
CA PRO A 64 -19.80 3.27 6.31
C PRO A 64 -21.05 3.92 6.91
N THR A 65 -22.06 3.12 7.28
CA THR A 65 -23.34 3.63 7.83
C THR A 65 -23.38 3.60 9.35
N TYR A 66 -22.76 2.58 9.95
CA TYR A 66 -22.84 2.34 11.39
C TYR A 66 -21.51 2.57 12.12
N CYS A 67 -20.42 2.81 11.37
CA CYS A 67 -19.05 2.96 11.88
C CYS A 67 -18.57 1.80 12.76
N LYS A 68 -19.15 0.61 12.57
CA LYS A 68 -18.88 -0.59 13.37
C LYS A 68 -18.36 -1.74 12.51
N PRO A 69 -17.57 -2.65 13.07
CA PRO A 69 -17.01 -3.78 12.34
C PRO A 69 -18.03 -4.89 12.14
N TYR A 70 -18.41 -5.15 10.88
CA TYR A 70 -19.32 -6.22 10.47
C TYR A 70 -18.58 -7.35 9.76
N HIS A 71 -19.13 -8.57 9.81
CA HIS A 71 -18.58 -9.71 9.07
C HIS A 71 -18.59 -9.46 7.57
N MET A 72 -17.50 -9.82 6.91
CA MET A 72 -17.38 -9.65 5.48
C MET A 72 -18.15 -10.73 4.72
N ILE A 73 -18.98 -10.27 3.78
CA ILE A 73 -19.73 -11.12 2.84
C ILE A 73 -19.33 -10.68 1.44
N VAL A 74 -18.85 -11.63 0.65
CA VAL A 74 -18.29 -11.39 -0.69
C VAL A 74 -19.14 -12.07 -1.75
N GLN A 75 -19.52 -11.32 -2.76
CA GLN A 75 -20.09 -11.86 -3.99
C GLN A 75 -19.02 -12.65 -4.76
N ALA A 76 -19.34 -13.83 -5.26
CA ALA A 76 -18.41 -14.70 -6.01
C ALA A 76 -19.07 -15.17 -7.31
N ALA A 77 -18.34 -14.99 -8.41
CA ALA A 77 -18.72 -15.47 -9.73
C ALA A 77 -18.51 -16.99 -9.84
N HIS A 78 -19.27 -17.64 -10.73
CA HIS A 78 -19.04 -19.04 -11.05
C HIS A 78 -17.74 -19.17 -11.86
N GLY A 79 -16.73 -19.82 -11.28
CA GLY A 79 -15.43 -20.01 -11.91
C GLY A 79 -14.46 -20.77 -10.99
N PRO A 80 -13.30 -21.21 -11.52
CA PRO A 80 -12.30 -21.95 -10.76
C PRO A 80 -11.52 -21.02 -9.82
N ASN A 81 -12.12 -20.68 -8.67
CA ASN A 81 -11.34 -20.17 -7.55
C ASN A 81 -10.59 -21.34 -6.92
N LEU A 82 -9.27 -21.37 -7.08
CA LEU A 82 -8.40 -22.47 -6.65
C LEU A 82 -8.45 -22.77 -5.15
N LEU A 83 -8.86 -21.80 -4.31
CA LEU A 83 -8.79 -21.90 -2.86
C LEU A 83 -10.19 -21.75 -2.21
N PRO A 84 -10.56 -22.62 -1.25
CA PRO A 84 -11.75 -22.41 -0.43
C PRO A 84 -11.59 -21.12 0.38
N ALA A 85 -12.65 -20.31 0.51
CA ALA A 85 -12.63 -19.12 1.36
C ALA A 85 -12.45 -19.56 2.82
N ARG A 86 -11.31 -19.22 3.44
CA ARG A 86 -11.01 -19.59 4.82
C ARG A 86 -11.56 -18.56 5.82
N GLU A 87 -11.58 -17.28 5.46
CA GLU A 87 -11.79 -16.17 6.41
C GLU A 87 -13.09 -15.35 6.21
N TRP A 88 -13.78 -15.44 5.06
CA TRP A 88 -15.00 -14.68 4.77
C TRP A 88 -16.12 -15.52 4.14
N ARG A 89 -17.36 -15.01 4.21
CA ARG A 89 -18.54 -15.70 3.67
C ARG A 89 -18.74 -15.37 2.19
N ARG A 90 -19.03 -16.38 1.38
CA ARG A 90 -19.33 -16.22 -0.05
C ARG A 90 -20.82 -16.24 -0.33
N ARG A 91 -21.19 -15.57 -1.40
CA ARG A 91 -22.54 -15.51 -1.95
C ARG A 91 -22.45 -15.40 -3.47
N GLU A 92 -23.35 -16.00 -4.22
CA GLU A 92 -23.39 -15.76 -5.67
C GLU A 92 -23.59 -14.28 -6.02
N VAL A 93 -22.92 -13.83 -7.09
CA VAL A 93 -23.11 -12.48 -7.63
C VAL A 93 -24.58 -12.28 -8.00
N GLY A 94 -25.17 -11.21 -7.48
CA GLY A 94 -26.56 -10.87 -7.73
C GLY A 94 -26.74 -9.37 -7.93
N GLY A 95 -27.54 -9.02 -8.92
CA GLY A 95 -27.91 -7.65 -9.25
C GLY A 95 -29.14 -7.16 -8.49
N ASN A 96 -29.27 -5.84 -8.34
CA ASN A 96 -30.45 -5.18 -7.76
C ASN A 96 -31.04 -4.14 -8.74
N ALA A 97 -31.25 -4.59 -9.98
CA ALA A 97 -31.91 -3.77 -10.99
C ALA A 97 -33.37 -3.43 -10.58
N PRO A 98 -33.89 -2.24 -10.96
CA PRO A 98 -35.26 -1.85 -10.63
C PRO A 98 -36.28 -2.91 -11.04
N THR A 99 -37.19 -3.27 -10.13
CA THR A 99 -38.22 -4.30 -10.38
C THR A 99 -39.00 -4.02 -11.66
N LEU A 100 -39.36 -2.75 -11.89
CA LEU A 100 -40.05 -2.32 -13.10
C LEU A 100 -39.27 -2.67 -14.38
N LEU A 101 -37.96 -2.49 -14.38
CA LEU A 101 -37.09 -2.83 -15.51
C LEU A 101 -36.96 -4.34 -15.68
N ARG A 102 -36.79 -5.09 -14.58
CA ARG A 102 -36.68 -6.57 -14.64
C ARG A 102 -37.92 -7.20 -15.24
N VAL A 103 -39.09 -6.77 -14.77
CA VAL A 103 -40.37 -7.30 -15.23
C VAL A 103 -40.62 -6.87 -16.68
N SER A 104 -40.27 -5.63 -17.05
CA SER A 104 -40.40 -5.15 -18.44
C SER A 104 -39.43 -5.86 -19.39
N ALA A 105 -38.19 -6.13 -18.97
CA ALA A 105 -37.21 -6.87 -19.77
C ALA A 105 -37.64 -8.33 -19.97
N TRP A 106 -38.23 -8.96 -18.95
CA TRP A 106 -38.81 -10.30 -19.07
C TRP A 106 -39.99 -10.34 -20.04
N ALA A 107 -40.87 -9.32 -19.99
CA ALA A 107 -42.01 -9.22 -20.90
C ALA A 107 -41.58 -9.08 -22.37
N ILE A 108 -40.54 -8.29 -22.63
CA ILE A 108 -40.01 -8.05 -23.98
C ILE A 108 -39.18 -9.25 -24.48
N GLY A 109 -38.46 -9.96 -23.60
CA GLY A 109 -37.62 -11.09 -23.98
C GLY A 109 -36.42 -10.71 -24.87
N LYS A 110 -35.77 -11.72 -25.47
CA LYS A 110 -34.81 -11.50 -26.57
C LYS A 110 -35.62 -11.18 -27.83
N ASP A 111 -35.21 -10.12 -28.52
CA ASP A 111 -35.90 -9.50 -29.65
C ASP A 111 -35.97 -10.49 -30.83
N ASP A 112 -37.03 -11.29 -30.90
CA ASP A 112 -37.26 -12.26 -31.97
C ASP A 112 -38.40 -11.72 -32.84
N ARG A 113 -38.07 -11.30 -34.07
CA ARG A 113 -39.01 -10.58 -34.97
C ARG A 113 -40.07 -11.50 -35.60
N SER A 114 -40.19 -12.74 -35.13
CA SER A 114 -41.21 -13.69 -35.56
C SER A 114 -42.61 -13.28 -35.05
N VAL A 115 -43.66 -13.63 -35.81
CA VAL A 115 -45.06 -13.39 -35.43
C VAL A 115 -45.40 -14.08 -34.10
N GLU A 116 -44.85 -15.27 -33.87
CA GLU A 116 -44.95 -15.99 -32.59
C GLU A 116 -44.26 -15.24 -31.45
N GLY A 117 -43.14 -14.58 -31.74
CA GLY A 117 -42.42 -13.72 -30.79
C GLY A 117 -43.23 -12.51 -30.37
N ILE A 118 -43.89 -11.84 -31.33
CA ILE A 118 -44.74 -10.68 -31.04
C ILE A 118 -45.97 -11.09 -30.22
N ALA A 119 -46.62 -12.21 -30.57
CA ALA A 119 -47.75 -12.72 -29.80
C ALA A 119 -47.35 -13.09 -28.37
N LEU A 120 -46.18 -13.70 -28.19
CA LEU A 120 -45.62 -14.04 -26.88
C LEU A 120 -45.28 -12.78 -26.05
N ILE A 121 -44.76 -11.73 -26.68
CA ILE A 121 -44.49 -10.43 -26.02
C ILE A 121 -45.79 -9.80 -25.56
N VAL A 122 -46.84 -9.77 -26.40
CA VAL A 122 -48.15 -9.23 -26.02
C VAL A 122 -48.74 -10.02 -24.87
N GLY A 123 -48.71 -11.36 -24.93
CA GLY A 123 -49.18 -12.23 -23.85
C GLY A 123 -48.44 -12.01 -22.52
N ARG A 124 -47.09 -11.93 -22.55
CA ARG A 124 -46.30 -11.62 -21.35
C ARG A 124 -46.52 -10.20 -20.83
N SER A 125 -46.74 -9.24 -21.74
CA SER A 125 -47.02 -7.86 -21.37
C SER A 125 -48.31 -7.77 -20.56
N ILE A 126 -49.38 -8.46 -20.98
CA ILE A 126 -50.66 -8.53 -20.25
C ILE A 126 -50.47 -9.04 -18.82
N LEU A 127 -49.67 -10.10 -18.62
CA LEU A 127 -49.38 -10.66 -17.29
C LEU A 127 -48.65 -9.68 -16.37
N VAL A 128 -47.87 -8.76 -16.96
CA VAL A 128 -47.03 -7.80 -16.25
C VAL A 128 -47.76 -6.49 -15.95
N LEU A 129 -48.84 -6.18 -16.68
CA LEU A 129 -49.60 -4.93 -16.51
C LEU A 129 -50.04 -4.65 -15.07
N PRO A 130 -50.61 -5.61 -14.30
CA PRO A 130 -51.05 -5.34 -12.93
C PRO A 130 -49.89 -4.92 -12.02
N ILE A 131 -48.72 -5.52 -12.22
CA ILE A 131 -47.49 -5.21 -11.46
C ILE A 131 -46.99 -3.81 -11.81
N ILE A 132 -46.98 -3.45 -13.10
CA ILE A 132 -46.59 -2.11 -13.56
C ILE A 132 -47.55 -1.05 -13.01
N MET A 133 -48.87 -1.29 -13.12
CA MET A 133 -49.89 -0.37 -12.62
C MET A 133 -49.74 -0.14 -11.12
N PHE A 134 -49.52 -1.21 -10.34
CA PHE A 134 -49.32 -1.11 -8.90
C PHE A 134 -48.06 -0.31 -8.54
N ILE A 135 -46.92 -0.56 -9.21
CA ILE A 135 -45.66 0.13 -8.95
C ILE A 135 -45.72 1.61 -9.36
N VAL A 136 -46.46 1.95 -10.42
CA VAL A 136 -46.60 3.33 -10.90
C VAL A 136 -47.61 4.13 -10.09
N ALA A 137 -48.70 3.50 -9.63
CA ALA A 137 -49.75 4.14 -8.83
C ALA A 137 -49.33 4.38 -7.37
N TYR A 138 -48.44 3.55 -6.82
CA TYR A 138 -47.82 3.80 -5.51
C TYR A 138 -46.51 4.57 -5.72
N PRO A 139 -46.45 5.89 -5.45
CA PRO A 139 -45.18 6.58 -5.36
C PRO A 139 -44.48 6.06 -4.10
N MET A 140 -43.80 4.91 -4.19
CA MET A 140 -42.82 4.53 -3.19
C MET A 140 -41.83 5.68 -3.11
N GLY A 141 -41.88 6.39 -1.97
CA GLY A 141 -41.26 7.69 -1.77
C GLY A 141 -39.92 7.81 -2.47
N LEU A 142 -39.80 8.85 -3.30
CA LEU A 142 -38.53 9.38 -3.76
C LEU A 142 -37.81 9.98 -2.54
N ILE A 143 -37.36 9.12 -1.63
CA ILE A 143 -36.42 9.48 -0.57
C ILE A 143 -35.08 8.93 -1.00
N GLY A 144 -34.18 9.85 -1.32
CA GLY A 144 -32.79 9.56 -1.64
C GLY A 144 -32.13 10.84 -2.09
N SER A 145 -31.63 11.61 -1.13
CA SER A 145 -30.83 12.80 -1.40
C SER A 145 -29.62 12.42 -2.27
N ASP A 146 -29.43 13.21 -3.32
CA ASP A 146 -28.31 13.18 -4.26
C ASP A 146 -27.01 13.57 -3.54
N ALA A 147 -26.43 12.65 -2.75
CA ALA A 147 -25.03 12.81 -2.38
C ALA A 147 -24.18 12.38 -3.58
N PRO A 148 -23.41 13.30 -4.22
CA PRO A 148 -22.58 13.00 -5.38
C PRO A 148 -21.26 12.30 -4.99
N LEU A 149 -21.12 11.85 -3.74
CA LEU A 149 -19.89 11.36 -3.13
C LEU A 149 -19.94 9.86 -2.84
N TYR A 150 -18.79 9.21 -2.89
CA TYR A 150 -18.63 7.80 -2.52
C TYR A 150 -18.95 7.59 -1.03
N PRO A 151 -19.36 6.38 -0.61
CA PRO A 151 -19.46 6.06 0.81
C PRO A 151 -18.10 6.22 1.51
N ALA A 152 -18.06 7.07 2.53
CA ALA A 152 -16.86 7.32 3.33
C ALA A 152 -16.45 6.10 4.15
N PHE A 153 -15.16 5.96 4.39
CA PHE A 153 -14.64 5.08 5.44
C PHE A 153 -14.45 5.88 6.73
N GLU A 154 -14.95 5.36 7.85
CA GLU A 154 -15.04 6.10 9.12
C GLU A 154 -14.06 5.58 10.19
N GLY A 155 -13.12 4.69 9.84
CA GLY A 155 -12.15 4.15 10.80
C GLY A 155 -11.01 5.12 11.07
N ARG A 156 -10.65 5.34 12.33
CA ARG A 156 -9.54 6.21 12.74
C ARG A 156 -8.57 5.47 13.66
N CYS A 157 -7.30 5.84 13.58
CA CYS A 157 -6.28 5.49 14.55
C CYS A 157 -6.43 6.38 15.78
N TYR A 158 -6.47 5.76 16.96
CA TYR A 158 -6.48 6.46 18.24
C TYR A 158 -5.22 6.17 19.07
N GLU A 159 -4.30 5.38 18.52
CA GLU A 159 -3.03 5.06 19.14
C GLU A 159 -2.05 6.18 18.85
N TYR A 160 -1.25 6.54 19.85
CA TYR A 160 -0.13 7.44 19.62
C TYR A 160 0.94 6.72 18.77
N PRO A 161 1.53 7.41 17.79
CA PRO A 161 2.70 6.89 17.12
C PRO A 161 3.87 6.77 18.12
N LYS A 162 4.70 5.74 17.92
CA LYS A 162 6.00 5.58 18.57
C LYS A 162 6.92 6.75 18.19
N HIS A 163 6.97 7.06 16.89
CA HIS A 163 7.73 8.19 16.34
C HIS A 163 6.78 9.10 15.58
N ALA A 164 6.56 10.32 16.09
CA ALA A 164 5.71 11.34 15.47
C ALA A 164 6.54 12.37 14.69
N ILE A 165 5.97 12.92 13.61
CA ILE A 165 6.57 14.08 12.93
C ILE A 165 6.53 15.33 13.82
N ASN A 166 5.39 15.54 14.48
CA ASN A 166 5.16 16.64 15.40
C ASN A 166 5.21 16.13 16.83
N LYS A 167 5.95 16.82 17.69
CA LYS A 167 6.10 16.46 19.10
C LYS A 167 4.78 16.50 19.87
N LEU A 168 3.81 17.30 19.42
CA LEU A 168 2.48 17.37 20.05
C LEU A 168 1.63 16.12 19.77
N ASP A 169 1.97 15.37 18.72
CA ASP A 169 1.28 14.13 18.35
C ASP A 169 1.94 12.89 18.96
N ALA A 170 3.04 13.06 19.71
CA ALA A 170 3.65 11.98 20.48
C ALA A 170 2.90 11.74 21.79
N ALA A 171 3.00 10.53 22.34
CA ALA A 171 2.37 10.23 23.63
C ALA A 171 2.89 11.17 24.73
N PRO A 172 2.02 11.76 25.58
CA PRO A 172 2.42 12.75 26.56
C PRO A 172 3.38 12.20 27.63
N ASP A 173 3.24 10.91 27.94
CA ASP A 173 4.05 10.19 28.93
C ASP A 173 5.14 9.30 28.29
N ALA A 174 5.48 9.54 27.01
CA ALA A 174 6.50 8.77 26.32
C ALA A 174 7.85 8.88 27.04
N SER A 175 8.47 7.74 27.34
CA SER A 175 9.80 7.74 27.96
C SER A 175 10.84 8.27 26.98
N ASN A 176 11.66 9.23 27.43
CA ASN A 176 12.80 9.71 26.65
C ASN A 176 13.91 8.66 26.51
N TYR A 177 13.81 7.57 27.28
CA TYR A 177 14.80 6.51 27.37
C TYR A 177 14.20 5.15 27.05
N THR A 178 14.99 4.30 26.39
CA THR A 178 14.64 2.92 26.04
C THR A 178 15.78 2.00 26.45
N LYS A 179 15.47 0.80 26.95
CA LYS A 179 16.48 -0.21 27.29
C LYS A 179 17.01 -0.92 26.04
N GLY A 180 18.28 -1.35 26.07
CA GLY A 180 18.83 -2.19 25.01
C GLY A 180 18.14 -3.55 24.93
N GLN A 181 18.07 -4.15 23.73
CA GLN A 181 17.43 -5.46 23.53
C GLN A 181 18.39 -6.65 23.68
N LYS A 182 19.71 -6.46 23.61
CA LYS A 182 20.67 -7.56 23.65
C LYS A 182 20.92 -8.05 25.08
N GLU A 183 20.45 -9.26 25.38
CA GLU A 183 20.71 -9.97 26.64
C GLU A 183 22.23 -10.06 26.92
N GLY A 184 22.62 -9.70 28.14
CA GLY A 184 24.01 -9.75 28.63
C GLY A 184 24.92 -8.56 28.22
N ILE A 185 24.69 -7.92 27.07
CA ILE A 185 25.54 -6.81 26.60
C ILE A 185 24.95 -5.45 27.00
N ASP A 186 23.65 -5.25 26.73
CA ASP A 186 22.99 -3.92 26.82
C ASP A 186 21.61 -3.91 27.46
N ALA A 187 21.12 -5.06 27.92
CA ALA A 187 19.76 -5.20 28.47
C ALA A 187 19.44 -4.20 29.60
N ASP A 188 20.42 -3.87 30.44
CA ASP A 188 20.25 -2.93 31.56
C ASP A 188 20.59 -1.48 31.21
N LYS A 189 21.08 -1.21 29.99
CA LYS A 189 21.55 0.11 29.59
C LYS A 189 20.43 0.94 28.97
N LEU A 190 20.37 2.21 29.37
CA LEU A 190 19.37 3.16 28.90
C LEU A 190 19.92 4.00 27.75
N TYR A 191 19.24 3.94 26.61
CA TYR A 191 19.50 4.75 25.42
C TYR A 191 18.55 5.94 25.43
N THR A 192 19.06 7.13 25.14
CA THR A 192 18.20 8.30 24.92
C THR A 192 17.68 8.27 23.49
N VAL A 193 16.37 8.17 23.31
CA VAL A 193 15.74 8.05 21.99
C VAL A 193 15.28 9.41 21.46
N VAL A 194 14.99 10.36 22.33
CA VAL A 194 14.48 11.68 21.91
C VAL A 194 15.61 12.64 21.53
N GLY A 195 15.37 13.38 20.44
CA GLY A 195 16.28 14.43 19.96
C GLY A 195 17.13 14.01 18.76
N HIS A 196 18.06 14.90 18.42
CA HIS A 196 18.99 14.71 17.31
C HIS A 196 20.40 14.47 17.87
N GLN A 197 21.23 13.78 17.11
CA GLN A 197 22.67 13.76 17.34
C GLN A 197 23.28 15.01 16.70
N ASP A 198 23.94 15.82 17.52
CA ASP A 198 24.69 16.98 17.03
C ASP A 198 25.91 16.53 16.23
N ARG A 199 26.21 17.28 15.17
CA ARG A 199 27.39 17.01 14.34
C ARG A 199 28.64 17.27 15.15
N LEU A 200 29.55 16.31 15.12
CA LEU A 200 30.86 16.47 15.75
C LEU A 200 31.75 17.30 14.85
N LEU A 201 32.26 18.44 15.35
CA LEU A 201 33.34 19.15 14.68
C LEU A 201 34.65 18.36 14.76
N ARG A 202 34.81 17.57 15.82
CA ARG A 202 35.96 16.71 16.09
C ARG A 202 35.53 15.40 16.77
N PRO A 203 36.22 14.29 16.52
CA PRO A 203 35.98 13.04 17.24
C PRO A 203 36.13 13.23 18.76
N ARG A 204 35.38 12.44 19.53
CA ARG A 204 35.50 12.39 21.00
C ARG A 204 36.91 11.96 21.42
N ALA A 205 37.38 10.87 20.83
CA ALA A 205 38.68 10.27 21.13
C ALA A 205 39.59 10.25 19.92
N LEU A 206 40.89 10.48 20.15
CA LEU A 206 41.96 10.34 19.17
C LEU A 206 43.18 9.69 19.81
N VAL A 207 43.91 8.89 19.05
CA VAL A 207 45.25 8.44 19.46
C VAL A 207 46.25 9.51 19.07
N VAL A 208 46.88 10.15 20.05
CA VAL A 208 47.77 11.30 19.86
C VAL A 208 49.19 10.94 20.32
N LEU A 209 50.18 11.34 19.54
CA LEU A 209 51.58 11.25 19.91
C LEU A 209 51.94 12.38 20.89
N ARG A 210 52.16 12.04 22.16
CA ARG A 210 52.62 12.97 23.21
C ARG A 210 53.87 12.41 23.87
N ASN A 211 54.92 13.22 24.01
CA ASN A 211 56.17 12.81 24.67
C ASN A 211 56.76 11.49 24.11
N ASN A 212 56.72 11.29 22.79
CA ASN A 212 57.11 10.05 22.11
C ASN A 212 56.28 8.79 22.44
N GLU A 213 55.15 8.93 23.13
CA GLU A 213 54.22 7.84 23.41
C GLU A 213 52.85 8.09 22.74
N TRP A 214 52.24 7.03 22.24
CA TRP A 214 50.89 7.10 21.65
C TRP A 214 49.85 6.87 22.73
N VAL A 215 49.04 7.89 23.00
CA VAL A 215 48.03 7.87 24.06
C VAL A 215 46.66 8.20 23.48
N THR A 216 45.66 7.39 23.79
CA THR A 216 44.25 7.71 23.50
C THR A 216 43.82 8.86 24.39
N THR A 217 43.45 9.98 23.77
CA THR A 217 42.96 11.18 24.46
C THR A 217 41.47 11.32 24.18
N ASP A 218 40.64 11.19 25.22
CA ASP A 218 39.16 11.30 25.14
C ASP A 218 38.65 12.74 25.37
N ASP A 219 39.56 13.68 25.61
CA ASP A 219 39.24 15.05 26.01
C ASP A 219 38.70 15.94 24.88
N GLY A 220 38.74 15.50 23.60
CA GLY A 220 38.42 16.34 22.44
C GLY A 220 39.29 17.60 22.28
N LYS A 221 40.29 17.80 23.13
CA LYS A 221 41.15 19.01 23.18
C LYS A 221 42.17 19.10 22.04
N PHE A 222 42.44 18.00 21.35
CA PHE A 222 43.42 18.00 20.27
C PHE A 222 42.85 18.69 19.02
N THR A 223 43.46 19.82 18.64
CA THR A 223 43.02 20.65 17.50
C THR A 223 43.81 20.40 16.21
N GLY A 224 44.87 19.58 16.25
CA GLY A 224 45.72 19.29 15.09
C GLY A 224 45.04 18.41 14.02
N PRO A 225 45.63 18.26 12.83
CA PRO A 225 45.16 17.33 11.80
C PRO A 225 45.35 15.87 12.23
N TYR A 226 44.45 14.99 11.79
CA TYR A 226 44.51 13.56 12.06
C TYR A 226 44.21 12.72 10.82
N VAL A 227 44.69 11.48 10.83
CA VAL A 227 44.39 10.44 9.82
C VAL A 227 43.18 9.63 10.26
N PHE A 228 42.26 9.31 9.34
CA PHE A 228 41.25 8.29 9.58
C PHE A 228 41.73 6.94 9.05
N ILE A 229 41.82 5.94 9.93
CA ILE A 229 42.23 4.58 9.56
C ILE A 229 40.98 3.71 9.40
N SER A 230 40.77 3.19 8.19
CA SER A 230 39.73 2.20 7.91
C SER A 230 40.36 0.84 7.59
N PHE A 231 39.76 -0.23 8.09
CA PHE A 231 40.17 -1.60 7.80
C PHE A 231 38.97 -2.56 7.91
N ALA A 232 39.10 -3.76 7.35
CA ALA A 232 38.11 -4.81 7.54
C ALA A 232 38.56 -5.75 8.67
N ALA A 233 37.89 -5.71 9.83
CA ALA A 233 38.25 -6.53 10.99
C ALA A 233 38.41 -8.03 10.65
N ALA A 234 37.58 -8.57 9.76
CA ALA A 234 37.64 -9.96 9.32
C ALA A 234 38.94 -10.37 8.61
N GLN A 235 39.70 -9.40 8.07
CA GLN A 235 41.00 -9.66 7.45
C GLN A 235 42.16 -9.71 8.45
N TYR A 236 41.94 -9.27 9.70
CA TYR A 236 42.98 -9.10 10.72
C TYR A 236 42.78 -9.98 11.96
N TYR A 237 41.93 -11.02 11.87
CA TYR A 237 41.78 -11.99 12.95
C TYR A 237 43.01 -12.88 13.09
N ILE A 238 43.47 -13.09 14.33
CA ILE A 238 44.73 -13.78 14.63
C ILE A 238 44.68 -15.26 14.21
N LYS A 239 43.56 -15.96 14.45
CA LYS A 239 43.31 -17.33 13.98
C LYS A 239 41.81 -17.57 13.81
N PRO A 240 41.29 -17.91 12.62
CA PRO A 240 39.90 -18.37 12.50
C PRO A 240 39.73 -19.65 13.36
N PRO A 241 38.75 -19.76 14.27
CA PRO A 241 37.51 -18.97 14.40
C PRO A 241 37.51 -17.89 15.51
N SER A 242 38.67 -17.46 16.03
CA SER A 242 38.72 -16.39 17.04
C SER A 242 38.29 -15.03 16.47
N THR A 243 37.60 -14.25 17.29
CA THR A 243 37.16 -12.87 17.02
C THR A 243 38.18 -11.83 17.48
N GLU A 244 39.33 -12.25 18.00
CA GLU A 244 40.39 -11.37 18.45
C GLU A 244 41.20 -10.84 17.26
N ILE A 245 41.14 -9.51 17.09
CA ILE A 245 41.86 -8.75 16.08
C ILE A 245 43.33 -8.61 16.50
N ASN A 246 44.26 -8.71 15.56
CA ASN A 246 45.66 -8.39 15.78
C ASN A 246 45.86 -6.87 15.95
N LYS A 247 45.60 -6.38 17.17
CA LYS A 247 45.66 -4.96 17.53
C LYS A 247 47.07 -4.39 17.40
N ASP A 248 48.08 -5.18 17.76
CA ASP A 248 49.48 -4.73 17.76
C ASP A 248 49.97 -4.42 16.35
N GLU A 249 49.59 -5.24 15.37
CA GLU A 249 49.96 -4.99 13.97
C GLU A 249 49.25 -3.78 13.39
N LEU A 250 47.95 -3.61 13.69
CA LEU A 250 47.18 -2.44 13.25
C LEU A 250 47.72 -1.14 13.88
N ASP A 251 48.01 -1.14 15.18
CA ASP A 251 48.58 0.02 15.87
C ASP A 251 49.97 0.34 15.31
N ARG A 252 50.85 -0.66 15.13
CA ARG A 252 52.19 -0.46 14.54
C ARG A 252 52.10 0.19 13.17
N ARG A 253 51.21 -0.30 12.29
CA ARG A 253 51.03 0.22 10.94
C ARG A 253 50.41 1.62 10.95
N ALA A 254 49.40 1.85 11.78
CA ALA A 254 48.75 3.16 11.93
C ALA A 254 49.71 4.24 12.41
N GLN A 255 50.53 3.94 13.41
CA GLN A 255 51.51 4.87 13.95
C GLN A 255 52.56 5.25 12.92
N LYS A 256 53.12 4.25 12.20
CA LYS A 256 54.10 4.48 11.12
C LYS A 256 53.52 5.34 10.01
N LEU A 257 52.31 5.02 9.57
CA LEU A 257 51.61 5.76 8.52
C LEU A 257 51.34 7.21 8.92
N THR A 258 50.92 7.43 10.17
CA THR A 258 50.61 8.75 10.70
C THR A 258 51.87 9.63 10.76
N ILE A 259 53.00 9.08 11.21
CA ILE A 259 54.29 9.78 11.21
C ILE A 259 54.75 10.09 9.79
N HIS A 260 54.63 9.13 8.87
CA HIS A 260 55.03 9.31 7.47
C HIS A 260 54.25 10.44 6.78
N LEU A 261 52.94 10.56 7.08
CA LEU A 261 52.09 11.64 6.57
C LEU A 261 52.27 12.98 7.32
N GLY A 262 53.22 13.06 8.26
CA GLY A 262 53.52 14.27 9.01
C GLY A 262 52.41 14.67 9.99
N MET A 263 51.62 13.70 10.47
CA MET A 263 50.54 13.92 11.42
C MET A 263 50.92 13.39 12.81
N GLN A 264 50.26 13.94 13.84
CA GLN A 264 50.50 13.59 15.24
C GLN A 264 49.34 12.82 15.87
N ALA A 265 48.26 12.58 15.11
CA ALA A 265 47.10 11.88 15.61
C ALA A 265 46.45 11.02 14.52
N TYR A 266 45.85 9.92 14.95
CA TYR A 266 45.00 9.09 14.11
C TYR A 266 43.74 8.66 14.85
N TRP A 267 42.71 8.35 14.08
CA TRP A 267 41.48 7.76 14.55
C TRP A 267 41.39 6.32 14.04
N CYS A 268 41.11 5.39 14.93
CA CYS A 268 40.92 3.98 14.64
C CYS A 268 39.76 3.44 15.49
N ASP A 269 38.89 2.64 14.89
CA ASP A 269 37.60 2.26 15.48
C ASP A 269 37.76 1.53 16.84
N TYR A 270 38.62 0.53 16.95
CA TYR A 270 38.76 -0.30 18.15
C TYR A 270 39.48 0.40 19.31
N ARG A 271 40.16 1.54 19.06
CA ARG A 271 40.84 2.36 20.08
C ARG A 271 40.04 3.60 20.48
N CYS A 272 39.35 4.21 19.52
CA CYS A 272 38.71 5.52 19.70
C CYS A 272 37.19 5.45 19.91
N ARG A 273 36.57 4.27 19.75
CA ARG A 273 35.19 4.04 20.17
C ARG A 273 35.13 3.85 21.69
N ALA A 274 34.02 4.23 22.29
CA ALA A 274 33.79 3.95 23.71
C ALA A 274 33.82 2.43 23.95
N GLU A 275 34.20 2.01 25.15
CA GLU A 275 34.16 0.60 25.56
C GLU A 275 32.76 0.18 26.01
N HIS A 276 31.92 1.15 26.42
CA HIS A 276 30.62 0.90 27.01
C HIS A 276 29.50 1.54 26.21
N GLN A 277 28.44 0.77 25.96
CA GLN A 277 27.18 1.31 25.44
C GLN A 277 26.53 2.23 26.49
N PRO A 278 25.72 3.23 26.09
CA PRO A 278 25.22 3.52 24.73
C PRO A 278 26.21 4.30 23.83
N GLU A 279 27.28 4.84 24.39
CA GLU A 279 28.20 5.74 23.66
C GLU A 279 28.89 5.07 22.46
N VAL A 280 29.19 3.77 22.56
CA VAL A 280 29.74 2.96 21.46
C VAL A 280 28.91 3.12 20.19
N THR A 281 27.59 3.09 20.32
CA THR A 281 26.62 3.13 19.22
C THR A 281 26.53 4.52 18.63
N ASP A 282 26.55 5.54 19.50
CA ASP A 282 26.62 6.93 19.09
C ASP A 282 27.90 7.23 18.28
N ASP A 283 29.05 6.67 18.68
CA ASP A 283 30.30 6.80 17.92
C ASP A 283 30.23 6.15 16.54
N VAL A 284 29.60 4.98 16.43
CA VAL A 284 29.37 4.28 15.14
C VAL A 284 28.45 5.09 14.23
N HIS A 285 27.53 5.87 14.77
CA HIS A 285 26.65 6.68 13.92
C HIS A 285 27.28 8.04 13.57
N ARG A 286 28.29 8.46 14.33
CA ARG A 286 29.01 9.74 14.15
C ARG A 286 30.38 9.59 13.49
N PHE A 287 30.88 8.39 13.17
CA PHE A 287 32.19 8.25 12.49
C PHE A 287 32.22 9.01 11.15
N CYS A 288 31.08 9.19 10.50
CA CYS A 288 30.99 9.97 9.26
C CYS A 288 31.32 11.46 9.45
N ASP A 289 31.25 12.01 10.67
CA ASP A 289 31.79 13.33 10.96
C ASP A 289 33.30 13.27 11.18
N VAL A 290 33.77 12.15 11.75
CA VAL A 290 35.19 11.87 11.94
C VAL A 290 35.91 11.68 10.60
N THR A 291 35.28 11.03 9.61
CA THR A 291 35.83 10.87 8.26
C THR A 291 35.91 12.21 7.53
N ARG A 292 34.83 13.00 7.57
CA ARG A 292 34.79 14.35 6.98
C ARG A 292 35.81 15.30 7.61
N GLY A 293 36.05 15.18 8.91
CA GLY A 293 37.01 16.01 9.65
C GLY A 293 38.47 15.58 9.49
N ALA A 294 38.72 14.36 8.98
CA ALA A 294 40.06 13.84 8.79
C ALA A 294 40.79 14.57 7.67
N LYS A 295 42.11 14.69 7.78
CA LYS A 295 42.93 15.28 6.71
C LYS A 295 43.09 14.30 5.55
N GLU A 296 43.31 13.03 5.86
CA GLU A 296 43.47 11.95 4.89
C GLU A 296 42.74 10.69 5.41
N VAL A 297 42.13 9.95 4.50
CA VAL A 297 41.52 8.63 4.78
C VAL A 297 42.45 7.54 4.25
N CYS A 298 42.87 6.65 5.15
CA CYS A 298 43.79 5.57 4.85
C CYS A 298 43.10 4.21 5.04
N VAL A 299 43.03 3.44 3.95
CA VAL A 299 42.48 2.09 3.94
C VAL A 299 43.62 1.10 4.14
N MET A 300 43.66 0.43 5.28
CA MET A 300 44.64 -0.60 5.58
C MET A 300 44.18 -1.96 5.04
N LEU A 301 44.94 -2.46 4.07
CA LEU A 301 44.76 -3.78 3.49
C LEU A 301 45.77 -4.77 4.09
N PRO A 302 45.40 -6.06 4.25
CA PRO A 302 46.31 -7.08 4.76
C PRO A 302 47.43 -7.39 3.76
N ASP A 303 47.17 -7.26 2.46
CA ASP A 303 48.08 -7.56 1.37
C ASP A 303 47.79 -6.65 0.15
N THR A 304 48.65 -6.72 -0.88
CA THR A 304 48.47 -5.97 -2.14
C THR A 304 47.48 -6.65 -3.10
N SER A 305 46.78 -7.69 -2.64
CA SER A 305 45.90 -8.48 -3.50
C SER A 305 44.60 -7.71 -3.84
N PRO A 306 44.12 -7.79 -5.09
CA PRO A 306 42.85 -7.16 -5.45
C PRO A 306 41.67 -7.76 -4.69
N GLU A 307 41.76 -9.02 -4.26
CA GLU A 307 40.76 -9.71 -3.45
C GLU A 307 40.56 -9.01 -2.10
N ALA A 308 41.65 -8.52 -1.49
CA ALA A 308 41.58 -7.78 -0.23
C ALA A 308 40.77 -6.48 -0.36
N LEU A 309 40.97 -5.75 -1.45
CA LEU A 309 40.27 -4.51 -1.74
C LEU A 309 38.78 -4.74 -2.06
N VAL A 310 38.46 -5.80 -2.80
CA VAL A 310 37.07 -6.17 -3.10
C VAL A 310 36.34 -6.62 -1.82
N PHE A 311 37.01 -7.40 -0.97
CA PHE A 311 36.45 -7.81 0.33
C PHE A 311 36.19 -6.59 1.24
N PHE A 312 37.12 -5.64 1.28
CA PHE A 312 36.93 -4.39 2.02
C PHE A 312 35.72 -3.58 1.51
N GLY A 313 35.56 -3.48 0.19
CA GLY A 313 34.44 -2.81 -0.47
C GLY A 313 33.09 -3.49 -0.33
N ALA A 314 33.07 -4.78 -0.01
CA ALA A 314 31.83 -5.52 0.21
C ALA A 314 31.12 -5.10 1.51
N ARG A 315 31.82 -4.44 2.45
CA ARG A 315 31.25 -3.99 3.73
C ARG A 315 30.31 -2.81 3.51
N MET A 316 29.15 -2.84 4.18
CA MET A 316 28.19 -1.72 4.17
C MET A 316 28.79 -0.38 4.60
N TRP A 317 29.55 -0.35 5.71
CA TRP A 317 30.14 0.88 6.26
C TRP A 317 31.29 1.45 5.41
N CYS A 318 31.82 0.69 4.44
CA CYS A 318 32.83 1.18 3.51
C CYS A 318 32.30 2.34 2.66
N LEU A 319 31.01 2.34 2.29
CA LEU A 319 30.42 3.43 1.49
C LEU A 319 30.59 4.80 2.17
N PRO A 320 30.02 5.06 3.36
CA PRO A 320 30.17 6.34 4.02
C PRO A 320 31.61 6.65 4.46
N GLU A 321 32.45 5.64 4.73
CA GLU A 321 33.87 5.86 5.05
C GLU A 321 34.63 6.50 3.87
N ILE A 322 34.38 6.04 2.65
CA ILE A 322 35.13 6.44 1.45
C ILE A 322 34.46 7.62 0.73
N LEU A 323 33.13 7.63 0.60
CA LEU A 323 32.39 8.70 -0.09
C LEU A 323 32.57 10.07 0.59
N LEU A 324 32.81 10.06 1.90
CA LEU A 324 32.95 11.27 2.71
C LEU A 324 34.41 11.69 2.94
N ALA A 325 35.36 11.04 2.25
CA ALA A 325 36.76 11.40 2.31
C ALA A 325 37.00 12.82 1.77
N ARG A 326 37.90 13.54 2.44
CA ARG A 326 38.33 14.87 2.00
C ARG A 326 39.03 14.77 0.65
N ASP A 327 38.83 15.78 -0.21
CA ASP A 327 39.41 15.89 -1.56
C ASP A 327 39.06 14.72 -2.51
N HIS A 328 38.05 13.91 -2.17
CA HIS A 328 37.57 12.77 -2.97
C HIS A 328 38.65 11.74 -3.30
N LYS A 329 39.65 11.60 -2.42
CA LYS A 329 40.77 10.68 -2.59
C LYS A 329 41.01 9.89 -1.32
N VAL A 330 41.43 8.63 -1.49
CA VAL A 330 41.76 7.72 -0.41
C VAL A 330 43.11 7.08 -0.64
N ASN A 331 43.84 6.83 0.45
CA ASN A 331 45.16 6.22 0.41
C ASN A 331 45.02 4.73 0.72
N LEU A 332 45.24 3.87 -0.27
CA LEU A 332 45.32 2.42 -0.08
C LEU A 332 46.71 2.07 0.47
N CYS A 333 46.73 1.44 1.64
CA CYS A 333 47.95 1.12 2.38
C CYS A 333 48.07 -0.40 2.50
N ALA A 334 49.03 -0.98 1.79
CA ALA A 334 49.33 -2.41 1.85
C ALA A 334 50.78 -2.64 2.29
N PRO A 335 51.08 -3.73 3.02
CA PRO A 335 52.44 -4.01 3.43
C PRO A 335 53.33 -4.24 2.22
N ASP A 336 54.53 -3.65 2.23
CA ASP A 336 55.52 -3.89 1.18
C ASP A 336 56.12 -5.29 1.36
N THR A 337 55.95 -6.15 0.35
CA THR A 337 56.52 -7.51 0.34
C THR A 337 58.04 -7.53 0.43
N LYS A 338 58.72 -6.41 0.17
CA LYS A 338 60.17 -6.28 0.25
C LYS A 338 60.68 -5.72 1.59
N ASN A 339 59.83 -5.02 2.35
CA ASN A 339 60.23 -4.37 3.59
C ASN A 339 59.12 -4.43 4.66
N PHE A 340 59.04 -5.55 5.36
CA PHE A 340 58.06 -5.79 6.43
C PHE A 340 58.16 -4.81 7.62
N ASP A 341 59.32 -4.18 7.79
CA ASP A 341 59.56 -3.15 8.82
C ASP A 341 59.42 -1.71 8.30
N GLY A 342 59.23 -1.53 6.99
CA GLY A 342 59.04 -0.24 6.33
C GLY A 342 57.66 0.38 6.60
N VAL A 343 57.45 1.57 6.03
CA VAL A 343 56.11 2.16 5.90
C VAL A 343 55.37 1.39 4.80
N ASP A 344 54.08 1.13 5.00
CA ASP A 344 53.21 0.52 3.99
C ASP A 344 53.36 1.23 2.64
N LYS A 345 53.20 0.48 1.55
CA LYS A 345 53.09 1.07 0.22
C LYS A 345 51.78 1.83 0.13
N ILE A 346 51.89 3.14 -0.10
CA ILE A 346 50.75 4.05 -0.21
C ILE A 346 50.43 4.28 -1.69
N GLU A 347 49.23 3.91 -2.11
CA GLU A 347 48.66 4.27 -3.42
C GLU A 347 47.48 5.22 -3.20
N ARG A 348 47.55 6.43 -3.77
CA ARG A 348 46.47 7.41 -3.70
C ARG A 348 45.50 7.19 -4.85
N VAL A 349 44.25 6.89 -4.52
CA VAL A 349 43.19 6.50 -5.46
C VAL A 349 42.01 7.46 -5.34
N ASP A 350 41.45 7.85 -6.48
CA ASP A 350 40.21 8.65 -6.55
C ASP A 350 38.98 7.77 -6.21
N ILE A 351 37.93 8.32 -5.61
CA ILE A 351 36.67 7.61 -5.33
C ILE A 351 36.11 6.95 -6.60
N MET A 352 36.25 7.59 -7.77
CA MET A 352 35.80 7.03 -9.05
C MET A 352 36.57 5.76 -9.42
N GLU A 353 37.88 5.77 -9.23
CA GLU A 353 38.72 4.62 -9.49
C GLU A 353 38.50 3.51 -8.45
N PHE A 354 38.30 3.90 -7.19
CA PHE A 354 37.95 3.00 -6.10
C PHE A 354 36.66 2.24 -6.42
N THR A 355 35.65 2.94 -6.95
CA THR A 355 34.36 2.36 -7.35
C THR A 355 34.55 1.21 -8.34
N HIS A 356 35.38 1.41 -9.38
CA HIS A 356 35.64 0.41 -10.40
C HIS A 356 36.47 -0.78 -9.89
N ARG A 357 37.43 -0.53 -8.99
CA ARG A 357 38.33 -1.55 -8.43
C ARG A 357 37.69 -2.37 -7.30
N SER A 358 36.75 -1.78 -6.55
CA SER A 358 36.21 -2.33 -5.30
C SER A 358 34.69 -2.57 -5.36
N TRP A 359 33.86 -1.52 -5.41
CA TRP A 359 32.40 -1.65 -5.26
C TRP A 359 31.70 -2.34 -6.43
N ALA A 360 32.14 -2.07 -7.65
CA ALA A 360 31.68 -2.69 -8.90
C ALA A 360 32.17 -4.14 -9.09
N ARG A 361 32.73 -4.74 -8.04
CA ARG A 361 33.32 -6.08 -8.04
C ARG A 361 32.81 -6.88 -6.86
N LYS A 362 32.70 -8.19 -7.04
CA LYS A 362 32.29 -9.15 -6.02
C LYS A 362 33.14 -10.40 -6.11
N LEU A 363 33.40 -11.00 -4.95
CA LEU A 363 34.05 -12.30 -4.85
C LEU A 363 33.01 -13.41 -4.94
N ASN A 364 33.18 -14.33 -5.89
CA ASN A 364 32.39 -15.56 -5.97
C ASN A 364 32.82 -16.57 -4.89
N SER A 365 32.06 -17.65 -4.72
CA SER A 365 32.41 -18.77 -3.81
C SER A 365 33.79 -19.37 -4.12
N SER A 366 34.24 -19.31 -5.37
CA SER A 366 35.58 -19.72 -5.82
C SER A 366 36.66 -18.64 -5.63
N ARG A 367 36.34 -17.51 -4.97
CA ARG A 367 37.20 -16.31 -4.81
C ARG A 367 37.61 -15.62 -6.10
N GLU A 368 36.92 -15.88 -7.20
CA GLU A 368 37.10 -15.14 -8.44
C GLU A 368 36.40 -13.78 -8.39
N ILE A 369 37.02 -12.78 -9.00
CA ILE A 369 36.49 -11.41 -9.05
C ILE A 369 35.54 -11.29 -10.23
N VAL A 370 34.25 -11.08 -9.93
CA VAL A 370 33.18 -10.91 -10.92
C VAL A 370 32.57 -9.52 -10.80
N ARG A 371 31.93 -9.04 -11.87
CA ARG A 371 31.16 -7.78 -11.83
C ARG A 371 29.89 -7.97 -11.00
N ASP A 372 29.59 -7.01 -10.13
CA ASP A 372 28.43 -7.09 -9.25
C ASP A 372 27.11 -6.76 -9.97
N GLY A 373 27.16 -6.06 -11.11
CA GLY A 373 25.99 -5.67 -11.91
C GLY A 373 25.35 -4.35 -11.47
N ASN A 374 25.77 -3.81 -10.32
CA ASN A 374 25.31 -2.53 -9.75
C ASN A 374 26.26 -1.36 -10.02
N ASP A 375 27.12 -1.47 -11.05
CA ASP A 375 28.20 -0.53 -11.34
C ASP A 375 27.70 0.92 -11.50
N GLU A 376 26.50 1.08 -12.09
CA GLU A 376 25.86 2.39 -12.30
C GLU A 376 25.50 3.08 -10.98
N ILE A 377 24.95 2.33 -10.02
CA ILE A 377 24.50 2.86 -8.72
C ILE A 377 25.68 3.46 -7.96
N PHE A 378 26.80 2.74 -7.88
CA PHE A 378 28.00 3.24 -7.19
C PHE A 378 28.64 4.40 -7.93
N ARG A 379 28.60 4.37 -9.26
CA ARG A 379 29.12 5.46 -10.09
C ARG A 379 28.32 6.75 -9.86
N LEU A 380 26.99 6.69 -9.83
CA LEU A 380 26.13 7.85 -9.56
C LEU A 380 26.42 8.46 -8.19
N LEU A 381 26.63 7.62 -7.16
CA LEU A 381 27.02 8.10 -5.83
C LEU A 381 28.41 8.75 -5.84
N ALA A 382 29.39 8.13 -6.49
CA ALA A 382 30.73 8.67 -6.59
C ALA A 382 30.76 10.00 -7.35
N GLU A 383 30.04 10.12 -8.47
CA GLU A 383 29.90 11.36 -9.23
C GLU A 383 29.16 12.43 -8.42
N HIS A 384 28.17 12.04 -7.60
CA HIS A 384 27.47 12.95 -6.70
C HIS A 384 28.39 13.57 -5.65
N TYR A 385 29.11 12.72 -4.92
CA TYR A 385 29.99 13.18 -3.85
C TYR A 385 31.24 13.88 -4.37
N SER A 386 31.72 13.54 -5.58
CA SER A 386 32.85 14.23 -6.23
C SER A 386 32.47 15.59 -6.83
N GLY A 387 31.17 15.93 -6.86
CA GLY A 387 30.65 17.18 -7.43
C GLY A 387 30.56 17.20 -8.96
N THR A 388 30.74 16.06 -9.63
CA THR A 388 30.59 15.93 -11.09
C THR A 388 29.13 15.92 -11.52
N LEU A 389 28.27 15.29 -10.71
CA LEU A 389 26.82 15.20 -10.89
C LEU A 389 26.14 15.68 -9.61
N THR A 390 24.94 16.24 -9.69
CA THR A 390 24.12 16.50 -8.51
C THR A 390 22.83 15.72 -8.61
N LEU A 391 22.69 14.67 -7.80
CA LEU A 391 21.44 13.91 -7.68
C LEU A 391 20.40 14.75 -6.92
N SER A 392 19.13 14.59 -7.28
CA SER A 392 18.02 15.07 -6.44
C SER A 392 18.03 14.33 -5.10
N ARG A 393 17.35 14.87 -4.07
CA ARG A 393 17.33 14.24 -2.75
C ARG A 393 16.68 12.87 -2.78
N LEU A 394 15.58 12.74 -3.53
CA LEU A 394 14.90 11.47 -3.76
C LEU A 394 15.80 10.44 -4.46
N GLU A 395 16.48 10.83 -5.55
CA GLU A 395 17.42 9.96 -6.26
C GLU A 395 18.58 9.56 -5.35
N LEU A 396 19.16 10.50 -4.58
CA LEU A 396 20.24 10.22 -3.64
C LEU A 396 19.82 9.16 -2.62
N ILE A 397 18.64 9.31 -2.01
CA ILE A 397 18.16 8.35 -1.01
C ILE A 397 17.90 6.98 -1.65
N GLN A 398 17.28 6.94 -2.83
CA GLN A 398 16.98 5.70 -3.53
C GLN A 398 18.27 4.95 -3.90
N VAL A 399 19.20 5.64 -4.59
CA VAL A 399 20.48 5.07 -5.03
C VAL A 399 21.33 4.66 -3.82
N ALA A 400 21.38 5.47 -2.76
CA ALA A 400 22.11 5.14 -1.55
C ALA A 400 21.51 3.92 -0.82
N LEU A 401 20.19 3.83 -0.71
CA LEU A 401 19.52 2.69 -0.08
C LEU A 401 19.74 1.41 -0.88
N GLU A 402 19.64 1.46 -2.20
CA GLU A 402 19.92 0.32 -3.08
C GLU A 402 21.39 -0.13 -2.97
N ALA A 403 22.32 0.83 -2.97
CA ALA A 403 23.74 0.58 -2.78
C ALA A 403 24.02 -0.11 -1.44
N LEU A 404 23.46 0.40 -0.33
CA LEU A 404 23.62 -0.18 1.01
C LEU A 404 23.02 -1.60 1.10
N ARG A 405 21.83 -1.83 0.53
CA ARG A 405 21.17 -3.15 0.53
C ARG A 405 21.93 -4.20 -0.28
N SER A 406 22.71 -3.78 -1.28
CA SER A 406 23.53 -4.70 -2.07
C SER A 406 24.79 -5.20 -1.33
N ARG A 407 25.19 -4.53 -0.23
CA ARG A 407 26.43 -4.84 0.51
C ARG A 407 26.24 -5.94 1.55
N GLN A 408 27.36 -6.54 1.95
CA GLN A 408 27.41 -7.49 3.06
C GLN A 408 27.34 -6.74 4.40
N MET A 409 26.53 -7.27 5.30
CA MET A 409 26.32 -6.72 6.63
C MET A 409 26.30 -7.84 7.67
N THR A 410 27.00 -7.61 8.77
CA THR A 410 26.77 -8.32 10.04
C THR A 410 25.87 -7.43 10.89
N PRO A 411 24.60 -7.80 11.13
CA PRO A 411 23.66 -6.92 11.81
C PRO A 411 24.12 -6.68 13.25
N PHE A 412 24.51 -5.43 13.52
CA PHE A 412 24.66 -4.93 14.86
C PHE A 412 23.28 -4.65 15.46
N GLN A 413 22.37 -4.07 14.69
CA GLN A 413 20.97 -3.84 15.02
C GLN A 413 20.07 -4.11 13.80
N GLN A 414 18.77 -4.34 14.02
CA GLN A 414 17.82 -4.54 12.91
C GLN A 414 17.73 -3.33 11.96
N GLY A 415 17.91 -2.10 12.47
CA GLY A 415 17.82 -0.85 11.70
C GLY A 415 19.11 -0.36 11.05
N ASP A 416 20.17 -1.16 11.00
CA ASP A 416 21.52 -0.70 10.59
C ASP A 416 21.57 -0.06 9.20
N ILE A 417 20.74 -0.49 8.25
CA ILE A 417 20.70 0.09 6.89
C ILE A 417 20.20 1.54 6.94
N ALA A 418 19.15 1.80 7.72
CA ALA A 418 18.64 3.16 7.91
C ALA A 418 19.68 4.04 8.64
N TYR A 419 20.35 3.50 9.66
CA TYR A 419 21.39 4.25 10.37
C TYR A 419 22.67 4.47 9.53
N ALA A 420 23.01 3.55 8.62
CA ALA A 420 24.05 3.77 7.63
C ALA A 420 23.64 4.86 6.64
N LEU A 421 22.41 4.84 6.14
CA LEU A 421 21.88 5.89 5.26
C LEU A 421 21.89 7.26 5.95
N MET A 422 21.58 7.32 7.24
CA MET A 422 21.61 8.54 8.05
C MET A 422 22.96 9.29 7.98
N THR A 423 24.07 8.57 7.79
CA THR A 423 25.41 9.19 7.67
C THR A 423 25.57 10.06 6.42
N LEU A 424 24.78 9.78 5.39
CA LEU A 424 24.72 10.50 4.11
C LEU A 424 23.71 11.65 4.14
N LEU A 425 22.83 11.70 5.13
CA LEU A 425 21.77 12.70 5.27
C LEU A 425 22.13 13.86 6.22
N THR A 426 21.26 14.87 6.21
CA THR A 426 21.51 16.11 6.96
C THR A 426 21.22 15.95 8.46
N LYS A 427 20.02 15.48 8.79
CA LYS A 427 19.53 15.29 10.16
C LYS A 427 19.74 13.86 10.61
N ARG A 428 20.13 13.70 11.87
CA ARG A 428 20.43 12.41 12.48
C ARG A 428 19.59 12.21 13.72
N PRO A 429 18.43 11.54 13.63
CA PRO A 429 17.69 11.15 14.83
C PRO A 429 18.55 10.19 15.67
N ARG A 430 18.40 10.21 17.00
CA ARG A 430 19.07 9.22 17.85
C ARG A 430 18.59 7.81 17.53
N MET A 431 19.44 6.81 17.74
CA MET A 431 19.03 5.41 17.54
C MET A 431 17.97 5.00 18.57
N ASP A 432 16.98 4.21 18.15
CA ASP A 432 16.19 3.39 19.06
C ASP A 432 16.56 1.90 18.84
N PRO A 433 17.04 1.19 19.87
CA PRO A 433 17.39 -0.22 19.76
C PRO A 433 16.17 -1.15 19.64
N THR A 434 14.95 -0.62 19.77
CA THR A 434 13.71 -1.40 19.59
C THR A 434 13.07 -1.22 18.22
N ASP A 435 13.62 -0.35 17.36
CA ASP A 435 13.09 -0.13 16.01
C ASP A 435 13.41 -1.30 15.08
N THR A 436 12.42 -1.71 14.28
CA THR A 436 12.62 -2.54 13.08
C THR A 436 13.31 -1.75 11.97
N GLU A 437 13.74 -2.41 10.89
CA GLU A 437 14.36 -1.74 9.74
C GLU A 437 13.44 -0.66 9.13
N GLU A 438 12.15 -0.99 8.99
CA GLU A 438 11.12 -0.12 8.42
C GLU A 438 10.82 1.06 9.34
N GLN A 439 10.73 0.82 10.66
CA GLN A 439 10.53 1.87 11.65
C GLN A 439 11.71 2.84 11.65
N ALA A 440 12.95 2.31 11.60
CA ALA A 440 14.16 3.13 11.56
C ALA A 440 14.24 3.98 10.29
N LEU A 441 13.89 3.41 9.11
CA LEU A 441 13.88 4.20 7.87
C LEU A 441 12.76 5.25 7.89
N ALA A 442 11.55 4.88 8.31
CA ALA A 442 10.44 5.82 8.38
C ALA A 442 10.75 6.95 9.34
N ARG A 443 11.33 6.67 10.50
CA ARG A 443 11.82 7.67 11.44
C ARG A 443 12.89 8.58 10.83
N LEU A 444 13.84 8.01 10.09
CA LEU A 444 14.85 8.80 9.37
C LEU A 444 14.21 9.74 8.35
N SER A 445 13.19 9.25 7.64
CA SER A 445 12.42 10.02 6.67
C SER A 445 11.58 11.11 7.34
N LEU A 446 11.01 10.88 8.52
CA LEU A 446 10.23 11.88 9.25
C LEU A 446 11.13 12.99 9.81
N ALA A 447 12.37 12.67 10.18
CA ALA A 447 13.33 13.64 10.70
C ALA A 447 14.03 14.47 9.62
N ASN A 448 14.07 13.99 8.37
CA ASN A 448 14.71 14.65 7.23
C ASN A 448 13.67 15.15 6.23
N ASP A 449 14.02 16.19 5.46
CA ASP A 449 13.23 16.60 4.29
C ASP A 449 13.53 15.64 3.13
N SER A 450 12.87 14.47 3.15
CA SER A 450 13.15 13.33 2.26
C SER A 450 12.20 13.24 1.06
N ASP A 451 11.64 14.36 0.59
CA ASP A 451 10.70 14.44 -0.54
C ASP A 451 9.53 13.42 -0.47
N GLN A 452 9.06 13.15 0.77
CA GLN A 452 7.96 12.24 1.07
C GLN A 452 8.18 10.79 0.57
N ILE A 453 9.39 10.26 0.77
CA ILE A 453 9.76 8.93 0.28
C ILE A 453 8.91 7.80 0.88
N VAL A 454 8.53 7.87 2.16
CA VAL A 454 7.71 6.85 2.82
C VAL A 454 6.30 6.84 2.24
N GLU A 455 5.72 8.02 1.99
CA GLU A 455 4.43 8.20 1.33
C GLU A 455 4.45 7.62 -0.09
N ARG A 456 5.54 7.85 -0.84
CA ARG A 456 5.75 7.27 -2.17
C ARG A 456 5.84 5.75 -2.11
N MET A 457 6.64 5.19 -1.19
CA MET A 457 6.75 3.75 -0.97
C MET A 457 5.39 3.12 -0.61
N ALA A 458 4.59 3.80 0.22
CA ALA A 458 3.24 3.34 0.54
C ALA A 458 2.35 3.19 -0.70
N CYS A 459 2.54 4.02 -1.72
CA CYS A 459 1.81 4.00 -3.00
C CYS A 459 2.36 2.99 -4.03
N MET A 460 3.47 2.30 -3.77
CA MET A 460 4.07 1.30 -4.68
C MET A 460 3.39 -0.06 -4.54
N ASP A 461 3.16 -0.79 -5.61
CA ASP A 461 2.67 -2.17 -5.54
C ASP A 461 3.86 -3.15 -5.46
N GLY A 462 3.86 -4.04 -4.47
CA GLY A 462 4.98 -4.99 -4.25
C GLY A 462 4.56 -6.43 -4.05
N ILE A 463 3.32 -6.74 -4.43
CA ILE A 463 2.66 -8.03 -4.20
C ILE A 463 3.44 -9.22 -4.75
N ARG A 464 4.07 -9.08 -5.93
CA ARG A 464 4.79 -10.18 -6.57
C ARG A 464 6.20 -10.38 -6.04
N ILE A 465 6.64 -9.57 -5.08
CA ILE A 465 8.00 -9.65 -4.53
C ILE A 465 7.95 -10.43 -3.22
N PRO A 466 8.33 -11.74 -3.21
CA PRO A 466 8.25 -12.55 -2.01
C PRO A 466 9.16 -12.02 -0.91
N LYS A 467 8.68 -12.09 0.34
CA LYS A 467 9.41 -11.77 1.59
C LYS A 467 9.75 -10.29 1.84
N LYS A 468 9.07 -9.33 1.20
CA LYS A 468 9.18 -7.89 1.54
C LYS A 468 7.96 -7.41 2.36
N PRO A 469 8.13 -6.43 3.28
CA PRO A 469 7.02 -5.80 4.00
C PRO A 469 6.04 -5.13 3.01
N GLY A 470 4.76 -5.04 3.37
CA GLY A 470 3.67 -4.63 2.45
C GLY A 470 3.81 -3.23 1.84
N TRP A 471 4.40 -2.26 2.55
CA TRP A 471 4.61 -0.89 2.05
C TRP A 471 6.06 -0.52 1.74
N PHE A 472 7.04 -1.34 2.11
CA PHE A 472 8.46 -1.03 1.92
C PHE A 472 9.00 -1.59 0.59
N ASN A 473 8.68 -0.91 -0.52
CA ASN A 473 9.10 -1.35 -1.84
C ASN A 473 9.74 -0.23 -2.65
N LEU A 474 10.94 -0.53 -3.19
CA LEU A 474 11.66 0.36 -4.11
C LEU A 474 11.23 0.18 -5.57
N SER A 475 10.62 -0.96 -5.88
CA SER A 475 10.24 -1.36 -7.23
C SER A 475 8.74 -1.60 -7.26
N ASP A 476 8.09 -1.11 -8.31
CA ASP A 476 6.65 -1.22 -8.49
C ASP A 476 6.29 -2.31 -9.50
N ASP A 477 5.33 -3.13 -9.13
CA ASP A 477 4.68 -4.10 -10.01
C ASP A 477 3.92 -3.45 -11.18
N LEU A 478 3.59 -2.16 -11.06
CA LEU A 478 2.97 -1.36 -12.13
C LEU A 478 4.00 -0.70 -13.07
N GLY A 479 5.30 -0.86 -12.80
CA GLY A 479 6.40 -0.34 -13.62
C GLY A 479 6.70 1.15 -13.41
N ALA A 480 6.22 1.76 -12.33
CA ALA A 480 6.58 3.12 -11.95
C ALA A 480 7.81 3.14 -11.02
N ASN A 481 8.58 4.22 -11.08
CA ASN A 481 9.64 4.49 -10.10
C ASN A 481 9.12 5.38 -8.98
N LEU A 482 9.87 5.52 -7.88
CA LEU A 482 9.45 6.38 -6.76
C LEU A 482 9.25 7.84 -7.17
N TRP A 483 10.06 8.36 -8.10
CA TRP A 483 9.95 9.74 -8.56
C TRP A 483 8.71 9.98 -9.43
N ASP A 484 8.16 8.95 -10.06
CA ASP A 484 6.96 9.05 -10.89
C ASP A 484 5.67 9.21 -10.07
N ILE A 485 5.73 8.94 -8.76
CA ILE A 485 4.60 9.00 -7.83
C ILE A 485 4.57 10.33 -7.09
N ASP A 486 3.53 11.12 -7.28
CA ASP A 486 3.29 12.32 -6.49
C ASP A 486 2.34 11.99 -5.32
N PRO A 487 2.81 11.95 -4.06
CA PRO A 487 1.97 11.61 -2.91
C PRO A 487 0.94 12.71 -2.62
N LEU A 488 -0.27 12.30 -2.26
CA LEU A 488 -1.39 13.17 -1.87
C LEU A 488 -1.66 13.16 -0.36
N CYS A 489 -1.09 12.19 0.35
CA CYS A 489 -1.17 12.06 1.80
C CYS A 489 0.17 12.39 2.45
N GLN A 490 0.18 12.52 3.77
CA GLN A 490 1.37 12.68 4.59
C GLN A 490 1.44 11.60 5.66
N VAL A 491 2.63 11.11 5.99
CA VAL A 491 2.81 10.23 7.14
C VAL A 491 2.94 11.09 8.39
N ALA A 492 1.99 10.96 9.32
CA ALA A 492 1.99 11.65 10.61
C ALA A 492 2.94 11.00 11.62
N GLY A 493 3.12 9.68 11.55
CA GLY A 493 4.00 8.95 12.44
C GLY A 493 4.03 7.44 12.18
N VAL A 494 4.84 6.74 12.96
CA VAL A 494 5.05 5.29 12.89
C VAL A 494 4.64 4.66 14.22
N CYS A 495 3.86 3.60 14.18
CA CYS A 495 3.38 2.84 15.34
C CYS A 495 4.40 1.81 15.84
N GLU A 496 4.22 1.30 17.07
CA GLU A 496 5.08 0.27 17.67
C GLU A 496 5.10 -1.05 16.90
N ASP A 497 4.02 -1.37 16.18
CA ASP A 497 3.89 -2.59 15.37
C ASP A 497 4.48 -2.46 13.95
N GLY A 498 5.09 -1.32 13.61
CA GLY A 498 5.67 -1.05 12.29
C GLY A 498 4.67 -0.49 11.27
N SER A 499 3.42 -0.27 11.67
CA SER A 499 2.42 0.41 10.84
C SER A 499 2.71 1.91 10.74
N ILE A 500 2.27 2.54 9.65
CA ILE A 500 2.37 3.99 9.46
C ILE A 500 1.00 4.64 9.66
N ILE A 501 0.97 5.84 10.23
CA ILE A 501 -0.24 6.65 10.35
C ILE A 501 -0.25 7.62 9.18
N LEU A 502 -1.21 7.45 8.27
CA LEU A 502 -1.43 8.33 7.14
C LEU A 502 -2.46 9.40 7.51
N ASP A 503 -2.14 10.64 7.19
CA ASP A 503 -3.00 11.79 7.29
C ASP A 503 -3.26 12.42 5.91
N GLY A 504 -4.45 12.98 5.72
CA GLY A 504 -4.84 13.61 4.46
C GLY A 504 -5.09 12.67 3.27
N ALA A 505 -5.24 11.37 3.50
CA ALA A 505 -5.63 10.42 2.43
C ALA A 505 -7.14 10.44 2.20
N HIS A 506 -7.60 10.32 0.96
CA HIS A 506 -9.04 10.16 0.70
C HIS A 506 -9.44 8.70 0.85
N ALA A 507 -10.50 8.41 1.61
CA ALA A 507 -10.89 7.04 1.93
C ALA A 507 -12.28 6.69 1.42
N ILE A 508 -12.39 5.58 0.67
CA ILE A 508 -13.65 5.08 0.10
C ILE A 508 -13.92 3.66 0.60
N SER A 509 -15.14 3.40 1.05
CA SER A 509 -15.58 2.05 1.40
C SER A 509 -15.97 1.24 0.16
N VAL A 510 -15.41 0.03 0.04
CA VAL A 510 -15.72 -0.92 -1.03
C VAL A 510 -16.85 -1.85 -0.62
N ARG A 511 -17.87 -1.98 -1.47
CA ARG A 511 -19.05 -2.80 -1.19
C ARG A 511 -18.93 -4.18 -1.82
N TRP A 512 -18.90 -5.22 -0.99
CA TRP A 512 -18.78 -6.63 -1.42
C TRP A 512 -20.06 -7.46 -1.29
N LYS A 513 -21.01 -7.01 -0.47
CA LYS A 513 -22.21 -7.78 -0.10
C LYS A 513 -23.20 -7.94 -1.25
N ASP A 514 -23.43 -6.86 -1.98
CA ASP A 514 -24.42 -6.75 -3.05
C ASP A 514 -24.18 -5.53 -3.93
N ILE A 515 -24.56 -5.64 -5.20
CA ILE A 515 -24.66 -4.53 -6.13
C ILE A 515 -25.87 -3.67 -5.71
N PRO A 516 -25.67 -2.42 -5.24
CA PRO A 516 -26.78 -1.57 -4.83
C PRO A 516 -27.57 -1.12 -6.05
N ARG A 517 -28.80 -0.64 -5.82
CA ARG A 517 -29.55 0.04 -6.87
C ARG A 517 -28.87 1.36 -7.21
N ILE A 518 -28.34 1.46 -8.41
CA ILE A 518 -27.63 2.65 -8.87
C ILE A 518 -28.62 3.70 -9.35
N TRP A 519 -28.46 4.89 -8.78
CA TRP A 519 -29.12 6.10 -9.26
C TRP A 519 -28.25 6.72 -10.34
N PHE A 520 -28.86 7.17 -11.42
CA PHE A 520 -28.11 7.76 -12.51
C PHE A 520 -28.86 8.91 -13.16
N THR A 521 -28.09 9.94 -13.50
CA THR A 521 -28.56 11.15 -14.15
C THR A 521 -28.89 10.85 -15.60
N ARG A 522 -30.11 11.21 -15.98
CA ARG A 522 -30.65 10.99 -17.31
C ARG A 522 -30.98 12.35 -17.91
N ARG A 523 -30.56 12.58 -19.16
CA ARG A 523 -31.05 13.72 -19.93
C ARG A 523 -32.53 13.52 -20.25
N GLN A 524 -33.36 14.53 -19.96
CA GLN A 524 -34.75 14.55 -20.40
C GLN A 524 -34.78 14.73 -21.92
N THR A 525 -35.44 13.81 -22.61
CA THR A 525 -35.69 13.88 -24.05
C THR A 525 -37.19 13.79 -24.29
N TRP A 526 -37.68 14.33 -25.41
CA TRP A 526 -39.10 14.27 -25.74
C TRP A 526 -39.65 12.84 -25.75
N LYS A 527 -38.85 11.86 -26.21
CA LYS A 527 -39.19 10.42 -26.16
C LYS A 527 -39.37 9.92 -24.73
N LYS A 528 -38.50 10.33 -23.80
CA LYS A 528 -38.58 9.95 -22.38
C LYS A 528 -39.71 10.67 -21.65
N MET A 529 -39.98 11.93 -21.99
CA MET A 529 -41.15 12.66 -21.47
C MET A 529 -42.44 11.99 -21.94
N ALA A 530 -42.56 11.68 -23.24
CA ALA A 530 -43.71 10.96 -23.78
C ALA A 530 -43.88 9.58 -23.12
N ALA A 531 -42.80 8.81 -22.94
CA ALA A 531 -42.84 7.51 -22.26
C ALA A 531 -43.22 7.65 -20.77
N ALA A 532 -42.73 8.69 -20.07
CA ALA A 532 -43.07 8.95 -18.68
C ALA A 532 -44.54 9.35 -18.53
N SER A 533 -45.02 10.24 -19.40
CA SER A 533 -46.42 10.65 -19.43
C SER A 533 -47.32 9.47 -19.75
N SER A 534 -47.00 8.68 -20.79
CA SER A 534 -47.72 7.46 -21.17
C SER A 534 -47.83 6.46 -20.00
N LEU A 535 -46.72 6.23 -19.29
CA LEU A 535 -46.68 5.28 -18.19
C LEU A 535 -47.55 5.73 -17.00
N ARG A 536 -47.58 7.04 -16.70
CA ARG A 536 -48.37 7.59 -15.59
C ARG A 536 -49.84 7.78 -15.95
N SER A 537 -50.14 8.22 -17.18
CA SER A 537 -51.51 8.53 -17.61
C SER A 537 -52.27 7.31 -18.09
N GLY A 538 -51.59 6.25 -18.57
CA GLY A 538 -52.21 5.03 -19.08
C GLY A 538 -53.23 4.40 -18.13
N PRO A 539 -52.88 4.13 -16.86
CA PRO A 539 -53.82 3.61 -15.87
C PRO A 539 -55.01 4.54 -15.62
N THR A 540 -54.79 5.86 -15.62
CA THR A 540 -55.85 6.85 -15.42
C THR A 540 -56.85 6.86 -16.58
N TRP A 541 -56.37 6.85 -17.83
CA TRP A 541 -57.24 6.77 -19.02
C TRP A 541 -58.02 5.46 -19.06
N PHE A 542 -57.40 4.36 -18.67
CA PHE A 542 -58.06 3.05 -18.59
C PHE A 542 -59.18 3.03 -17.54
N LEU A 543 -58.93 3.56 -16.33
CA LEU A 543 -59.95 3.64 -15.28
C LEU A 543 -61.09 4.59 -15.64
N ILE A 544 -60.79 5.77 -16.19
CA ILE A 544 -61.81 6.74 -16.65
C ILE A 544 -62.65 6.11 -17.78
N GLY A 545 -62.02 5.40 -18.71
CA GLY A 545 -62.70 4.70 -19.80
C GLY A 545 -63.66 3.63 -19.29
N ILE A 546 -63.25 2.83 -18.30
CA ILE A 546 -64.13 1.83 -17.66
C ILE A 546 -65.31 2.49 -16.95
N ILE A 547 -65.06 3.54 -16.15
CA ILE A 547 -66.11 4.24 -15.40
C ILE A 547 -67.13 4.85 -16.35
N LEU A 548 -66.68 5.54 -17.41
CA LEU A 548 -67.58 6.16 -18.39
C LEU A 548 -68.34 5.10 -19.22
N ALA A 549 -67.68 4.00 -19.62
CA ALA A 549 -68.35 2.93 -20.34
C ALA A 549 -69.40 2.18 -19.48
N ALA A 550 -69.19 2.10 -18.16
CA ALA A 550 -70.08 1.42 -17.22
C ALA A 550 -71.23 2.30 -16.70
N THR A 551 -71.01 3.62 -16.53
CA THR A 551 -72.00 4.55 -15.93
C THR A 551 -72.83 5.33 -16.95
N ALA A 552 -72.49 5.27 -18.24
CA ALA A 552 -73.10 6.10 -19.30
C ALA A 552 -74.58 5.82 -19.65
N GLY A 553 -75.20 4.74 -19.17
CA GLY A 553 -76.60 4.40 -19.53
C GLY A 553 -76.84 4.29 -21.06
N GLU A 554 -78.08 4.52 -21.51
CA GLU A 554 -78.49 4.49 -22.94
C GLU A 554 -77.92 5.63 -23.80
N ASN A 555 -77.16 6.57 -23.23
CA ASN A 555 -76.57 7.67 -23.98
C ASN A 555 -75.41 7.18 -24.86
N SER A 556 -75.70 7.00 -26.16
CA SER A 556 -74.78 6.44 -27.15
C SER A 556 -73.46 7.22 -27.28
N SER A 557 -73.49 8.55 -27.12
CA SER A 557 -72.31 9.43 -27.27
C SER A 557 -71.30 9.30 -26.12
N THR A 558 -71.76 9.25 -24.87
CA THR A 558 -70.89 9.10 -23.69
C THR A 558 -70.31 7.70 -23.62
N LYS A 559 -71.09 6.67 -24.00
CA LYS A 559 -70.62 5.30 -24.13
C LYS A 559 -69.55 5.14 -25.20
N ALA A 560 -69.74 5.76 -26.38
CA ALA A 560 -68.74 5.77 -27.45
C ALA A 560 -67.44 6.46 -27.00
N GLY A 561 -67.54 7.61 -26.32
CA GLY A 561 -66.38 8.29 -25.73
C GLY A 561 -65.62 7.45 -24.71
N GLY A 562 -66.34 6.74 -23.83
CA GLY A 562 -65.76 5.80 -22.86
C GLY A 562 -65.01 4.65 -23.54
N ILE A 563 -65.58 4.06 -24.60
CA ILE A 563 -64.94 2.99 -25.38
C ILE A 563 -63.65 3.47 -26.04
N ILE A 564 -63.64 4.67 -26.63
CA ILE A 564 -62.44 5.24 -27.27
C ILE A 564 -61.33 5.45 -26.23
N LEU A 565 -61.65 6.01 -25.07
CA LEU A 565 -60.68 6.21 -23.98
C LEU A 565 -60.16 4.88 -23.41
N LEU A 566 -61.01 3.85 -23.34
CA LEU A 566 -60.62 2.51 -22.93
C LEU A 566 -59.62 1.90 -23.92
N ILE A 567 -59.86 2.01 -25.24
CA ILE A 567 -58.93 1.53 -26.27
C ILE A 567 -57.59 2.26 -26.18
N ILE A 568 -57.60 3.58 -26.02
CA ILE A 568 -56.38 4.38 -25.84
C ILE A 568 -55.64 3.94 -24.57
N GLY A 569 -56.33 3.80 -23.45
CA GLY A 569 -55.77 3.31 -22.19
C GLY A 569 -55.14 1.92 -22.35
N LEU A 570 -55.81 1.01 -23.05
CA LEU A 570 -55.32 -0.34 -23.31
C LEU A 570 -54.04 -0.34 -24.17
N ILE A 571 -53.97 0.50 -25.21
CA ILE A 571 -52.76 0.65 -26.05
C ILE A 571 -51.59 1.21 -25.23
N LEU A 572 -51.83 2.24 -24.41
CA LEU A 572 -50.79 2.83 -23.54
C LEU A 572 -50.30 1.83 -22.48
N LEU A 573 -51.18 0.97 -21.98
CA LEU A 573 -50.83 -0.11 -21.06
C LEU A 573 -50.02 -1.20 -21.77
N LEU A 574 -50.47 -1.69 -22.94
CA LEU A 574 -49.74 -2.72 -23.69
C LEU A 574 -48.34 -2.25 -24.13
N THR A 575 -48.16 -0.94 -24.37
CA THR A 575 -46.86 -0.33 -24.68
C THR A 575 -46.04 0.06 -23.45
N SER A 576 -46.53 -0.21 -22.23
CA SER A 576 -45.83 0.15 -20.99
C SER A 576 -44.47 -0.52 -20.82
N PRO A 577 -44.23 -1.81 -21.18
CA PRO A 577 -42.91 -2.42 -21.04
C PRO A 577 -41.88 -1.74 -21.94
N TYR A 578 -42.27 -1.36 -23.16
CA TYR A 578 -41.42 -0.61 -24.08
C TYR A 578 -41.13 0.80 -23.55
N SER A 579 -42.14 1.48 -23.00
CA SER A 579 -41.98 2.79 -22.35
C SER A 579 -40.98 2.72 -21.19
N VAL A 580 -41.01 1.66 -20.38
CA VAL A 580 -40.00 1.41 -19.32
C VAL A 580 -38.61 1.21 -19.92
N LYS A 581 -38.46 0.42 -20.99
CA LYS A 581 -37.16 0.24 -21.67
C LYS A 581 -36.62 1.57 -22.20
N VAL A 582 -37.47 2.45 -22.74
CA VAL A 582 -37.09 3.80 -23.18
C VAL A 582 -36.69 4.70 -22.01
N LEU A 583 -37.41 4.62 -20.88
CA LEU A 583 -37.13 5.42 -19.68
C LEU A 583 -35.80 5.05 -19.01
N TYR A 584 -35.52 3.75 -18.89
CA TYR A 584 -34.30 3.21 -18.26
C TYR A 584 -33.17 2.95 -19.26
N GLY A 585 -33.43 3.15 -20.55
CA GLY A 585 -32.46 3.03 -21.64
C GLY A 585 -31.67 4.31 -21.92
N GLY A 586 -30.68 4.15 -22.79
CA GLY A 586 -29.82 5.22 -23.29
C GLY A 586 -28.55 5.46 -22.46
N LYS A 587 -27.81 6.49 -22.87
CA LYS A 587 -26.54 6.90 -22.26
C LYS A 587 -26.74 7.41 -20.83
N VAL A 588 -25.84 7.00 -19.95
CA VAL A 588 -25.73 7.47 -18.57
C VAL A 588 -24.77 8.65 -18.56
N TRP A 589 -25.20 9.79 -18.03
CA TRP A 589 -24.36 11.01 -17.97
C TRP A 589 -23.61 11.13 -16.64
N GLY A 590 -24.12 10.49 -15.61
CA GLY A 590 -23.49 10.37 -14.30
C GLY A 590 -24.25 9.34 -13.50
N ALA A 591 -23.56 8.59 -12.65
CA ALA A 591 -24.19 7.68 -11.73
C ALA A 591 -23.71 7.96 -10.31
N LYS A 592 -24.53 7.60 -9.32
CA LYS A 592 -24.14 7.65 -7.92
C LYS A 592 -22.85 6.83 -7.78
N PRO A 593 -21.79 7.41 -7.23
CA PRO A 593 -20.50 6.75 -7.13
C PRO A 593 -20.53 5.63 -6.09
N TRP A 594 -20.10 4.45 -6.50
CA TRP A 594 -19.92 3.26 -5.66
C TRP A 594 -18.72 2.49 -6.19
N LEU A 595 -17.89 2.01 -5.27
CA LEU A 595 -16.92 0.95 -5.54
C LEU A 595 -17.54 -0.38 -5.12
N ILE A 596 -17.72 -1.29 -6.07
CA ILE A 596 -18.40 -2.57 -5.85
C ILE A 596 -17.43 -3.69 -6.21
N GLY A 597 -17.17 -4.59 -5.28
CA GLY A 597 -16.25 -5.71 -5.47
C GLY A 597 -16.97 -7.06 -5.55
N PHE A 598 -16.46 -7.96 -6.38
CA PHE A 598 -16.78 -9.39 -6.32
C PHE A 598 -15.56 -10.25 -6.64
N GLU A 599 -15.56 -11.48 -6.14
CA GLU A 599 -14.52 -12.50 -6.36
C GLU A 599 -14.73 -13.19 -7.72
N GLY A 600 -13.65 -13.33 -8.48
CA GLY A 600 -13.64 -13.85 -9.85
C GLY A 600 -13.86 -12.78 -10.92
N THR A 601 -13.98 -13.23 -12.17
CA THR A 601 -14.20 -12.38 -13.35
C THR A 601 -15.54 -12.74 -14.01
N LEU A 602 -16.19 -11.77 -14.63
CA LEU A 602 -17.42 -11.96 -15.41
C LEU A 602 -17.32 -11.22 -16.75
N PRO A 603 -17.99 -11.68 -17.81
CA PRO A 603 -18.12 -10.91 -19.04
C PRO A 603 -18.74 -9.53 -18.76
N ILE A 604 -18.27 -8.51 -19.48
CA ILE A 604 -18.68 -7.13 -19.18
C ILE A 604 -20.20 -6.90 -19.35
N ALA A 605 -20.80 -7.61 -20.31
CA ALA A 605 -22.23 -7.56 -20.56
C ALA A 605 -23.05 -8.08 -19.38
N ASP A 606 -22.56 -9.12 -18.69
CA ASP A 606 -23.23 -9.69 -17.52
C ASP A 606 -23.09 -8.76 -16.32
N ILE A 607 -21.92 -8.15 -16.13
CA ILE A 607 -21.70 -7.13 -15.10
C ILE A 607 -22.66 -5.96 -15.32
N GLU A 608 -22.77 -5.45 -16.56
CA GLU A 608 -23.67 -4.34 -16.89
C GLU A 608 -25.14 -4.73 -16.65
N TYR A 609 -25.53 -5.95 -17.04
CA TYR A 609 -26.88 -6.46 -16.81
C TYR A 609 -27.22 -6.58 -15.32
N LEU A 610 -26.29 -7.07 -14.49
CA LEU A 610 -26.47 -7.15 -13.04
C LEU A 610 -26.54 -5.77 -12.38
N THR A 611 -25.82 -4.80 -12.94
CA THR A 611 -25.66 -3.44 -12.42
C THR A 611 -26.83 -2.53 -12.78
N PHE A 612 -27.22 -2.49 -14.06
CA PHE A 612 -28.24 -1.58 -14.59
C PHE A 612 -29.54 -2.29 -15.00
N GLY A 613 -29.55 -3.62 -15.12
CA GLY A 613 -30.69 -4.41 -15.62
C GLY A 613 -30.76 -4.55 -17.15
N ASN A 614 -29.80 -3.97 -17.87
CA ASN A 614 -29.64 -4.08 -19.32
C ASN A 614 -28.16 -3.91 -19.69
N SER A 615 -27.77 -4.45 -20.84
CA SER A 615 -26.43 -4.30 -21.41
C SER A 615 -26.52 -3.50 -22.69
N ILE A 616 -26.00 -2.25 -22.67
CA ILE A 616 -25.97 -1.33 -23.82
C ILE A 616 -24.52 -0.85 -24.07
N GLY A 617 -23.52 -1.48 -23.45
CA GLY A 617 -22.11 -1.11 -23.59
C GLY A 617 -21.76 0.16 -22.84
N ARG A 618 -22.27 0.31 -21.61
CA ARG A 618 -21.97 1.48 -20.75
C ARG A 618 -20.73 1.32 -19.91
N LEU A 619 -20.44 0.08 -19.51
CA LEU A 619 -19.24 -0.24 -18.75
C LEU A 619 -18.10 -0.56 -19.73
N SER A 620 -16.89 -0.18 -19.36
CA SER A 620 -15.67 -0.57 -20.07
C SER A 620 -14.60 -1.06 -19.10
N TYR A 621 -13.81 -2.05 -19.50
CA TYR A 621 -12.63 -2.44 -18.73
C TYR A 621 -11.59 -1.31 -18.72
N THR A 622 -10.91 -1.13 -17.59
CA THR A 622 -9.80 -0.17 -17.48
C THR A 622 -8.60 -0.64 -18.30
N PRO A 623 -7.99 0.22 -19.14
CA PRO A 623 -6.87 -0.19 -20.00
C PRO A 623 -5.52 -0.27 -19.27
N SER A 624 -5.39 0.38 -18.11
CA SER A 624 -4.09 0.59 -17.44
C SER A 624 -4.20 0.68 -15.92
N SER A 625 -5.18 0.00 -15.32
CA SER A 625 -5.40 0.07 -13.87
C SER A 625 -4.44 -0.84 -13.08
N GLY A 626 -4.03 -1.96 -13.69
CA GLY A 626 -3.17 -2.94 -13.05
C GLY A 626 -2.61 -3.96 -14.05
N PRO A 627 -1.81 -4.91 -13.57
CA PRO A 627 -1.10 -5.89 -14.41
C PRO A 627 -2.03 -6.90 -15.10
N TYR A 628 -3.24 -7.11 -14.57
CA TYR A 628 -4.22 -8.04 -15.13
C TYR A 628 -5.18 -7.40 -16.15
N CYS A 629 -4.93 -6.14 -16.53
CA CYS A 629 -5.74 -5.45 -17.54
C CYS A 629 -5.29 -5.83 -18.96
N THR A 630 -6.22 -6.25 -19.81
CA THR A 630 -5.98 -6.38 -21.25
C THR A 630 -6.28 -5.06 -21.95
N ARG A 631 -5.44 -4.63 -22.89
CA ARG A 631 -5.63 -3.40 -23.67
C ARG A 631 -5.74 -3.68 -25.17
N ARG A 632 -6.50 -2.86 -25.89
CA ARG A 632 -6.48 -2.87 -27.36
C ARG A 632 -5.20 -2.23 -27.89
N PRO A 633 -4.67 -2.67 -29.04
CA PRO A 633 -3.36 -2.23 -29.54
C PRO A 633 -3.34 -0.78 -30.06
N LYS A 634 -4.47 -0.27 -30.59
CA LYS A 634 -4.53 1.06 -31.24
C LYS A 634 -5.25 2.12 -30.40
N GLU A 635 -6.03 1.72 -29.41
CA GLU A 635 -6.89 2.61 -28.63
C GLU A 635 -6.72 2.32 -27.14
N ARG A 636 -6.79 3.37 -26.31
CA ARG A 636 -6.75 3.27 -24.84
C ARG A 636 -8.10 2.78 -24.30
N ILE A 637 -8.48 1.57 -24.66
CA ILE A 637 -9.71 0.89 -24.24
C ILE A 637 -9.34 -0.49 -23.70
N GLY A 638 -9.86 -0.81 -22.51
CA GLY A 638 -9.68 -2.14 -21.94
C GLY A 638 -10.48 -3.19 -22.73
N ALA A 639 -9.85 -4.34 -22.94
CA ALA A 639 -10.49 -5.53 -23.47
C ALA A 639 -10.82 -6.50 -22.32
N GLU A 640 -11.55 -7.58 -22.62
CA GLU A 640 -11.81 -8.61 -21.62
C GLU A 640 -10.49 -9.21 -21.09
N PRO A 641 -10.38 -9.40 -19.77
CA PRO A 641 -9.14 -9.81 -19.14
C PRO A 641 -8.84 -11.28 -19.46
N LEU A 642 -7.66 -11.54 -20.02
CA LEU A 642 -7.16 -12.89 -20.28
C LEU A 642 -6.29 -13.32 -19.09
N VAL A 643 -6.91 -13.56 -17.94
CA VAL A 643 -6.17 -13.89 -16.71
C VAL A 643 -5.78 -15.36 -16.73
N ASN A 644 -4.48 -15.64 -16.88
CA ASN A 644 -3.96 -16.97 -16.61
C ASN A 644 -3.80 -17.15 -15.10
N ILE A 645 -4.31 -18.27 -14.60
CA ILE A 645 -4.29 -18.58 -13.16
C ILE A 645 -2.85 -18.77 -12.64
N SER A 646 -1.91 -19.16 -13.52
CA SER A 646 -0.48 -19.27 -13.22
C SER A 646 0.20 -17.96 -12.84
N ASP A 647 -0.37 -16.83 -13.27
CA ASP A 647 0.26 -15.50 -13.13
C ASP A 647 -0.14 -14.81 -11.81
N VAL A 648 -0.95 -15.50 -11.01
CA VAL A 648 -1.43 -15.04 -9.71
C VAL A 648 -0.44 -15.47 -8.62
N PRO A 649 -0.01 -14.56 -7.73
CA PRO A 649 0.84 -14.90 -6.60
C PRO A 649 0.27 -16.04 -5.75
N PRO A 650 1.11 -16.83 -5.06
CA PRO A 650 0.62 -17.85 -4.13
C PRO A 650 -0.28 -17.20 -3.07
N ASN A 651 -1.38 -17.87 -2.71
CA ASN A 651 -2.43 -17.42 -1.79
C ASN A 651 -3.32 -16.25 -2.28
N HIS A 652 -3.00 -15.62 -3.40
CA HIS A 652 -3.84 -14.55 -3.96
C HIS A 652 -5.04 -15.09 -4.73
N ARG A 653 -6.06 -14.25 -4.84
CA ARG A 653 -7.29 -14.51 -5.57
C ARG A 653 -7.58 -13.36 -6.51
N ILE A 654 -8.33 -13.66 -7.57
CA ILE A 654 -8.78 -12.65 -8.51
C ILE A 654 -10.06 -12.01 -8.00
N PHE A 655 -10.08 -10.69 -8.03
CA PHE A 655 -11.24 -9.87 -7.72
C PHE A 655 -11.51 -8.90 -8.86
N THR A 656 -12.78 -8.54 -9.03
CA THR A 656 -13.23 -7.52 -9.95
C THR A 656 -13.83 -6.36 -9.17
N LEU A 657 -13.34 -5.15 -9.45
CA LEU A 657 -13.85 -3.88 -8.94
C LEU A 657 -14.67 -3.19 -10.04
N VAL A 658 -15.89 -2.80 -9.72
CA VAL A 658 -16.77 -2.00 -10.57
C VAL A 658 -16.89 -0.62 -9.96
N ASP A 659 -16.43 0.39 -10.69
CA ASP A 659 -16.62 1.80 -10.35
C ASP A 659 -17.80 2.35 -11.15
N THR A 660 -18.88 2.70 -10.45
CA THR A 660 -20.08 3.22 -11.10
C THR A 660 -19.96 4.70 -11.47
N ALA A 661 -19.01 5.45 -10.90
CA ALA A 661 -18.89 6.88 -11.15
C ALA A 661 -18.26 7.17 -12.51
N THR A 662 -17.21 6.43 -12.84
CA THR A 662 -16.45 6.45 -14.09
C THR A 662 -16.96 5.41 -15.08
N LEU A 663 -17.81 4.47 -14.63
CA LEU A 663 -18.33 3.35 -15.42
C LEU A 663 -17.23 2.39 -15.88
N THR A 664 -16.20 2.21 -15.05
CA THR A 664 -15.06 1.35 -15.36
C THR A 664 -15.06 0.06 -14.54
N VAL A 665 -14.50 -1.00 -15.12
CA VAL A 665 -14.31 -2.30 -14.45
C VAL A 665 -12.82 -2.63 -14.42
N THR A 666 -12.30 -3.02 -13.26
CA THR A 666 -10.89 -3.34 -13.03
C THR A 666 -10.77 -4.74 -12.44
N VAL A 667 -9.82 -5.52 -12.94
CA VAL A 667 -9.48 -6.83 -12.39
C VAL A 667 -8.13 -6.76 -11.70
N PHE A 668 -8.03 -7.33 -10.50
CA PHE A 668 -6.84 -7.31 -9.67
C PHE A 668 -6.70 -8.59 -8.85
N SER A 669 -5.52 -8.78 -8.26
CA SER A 669 -5.27 -9.87 -7.32
C SER A 669 -4.99 -9.35 -5.91
N ALA A 670 -5.47 -10.07 -4.89
CA ALA A 670 -5.25 -9.76 -3.48
C ALA A 670 -5.36 -11.05 -2.64
N GLU A 671 -4.80 -11.06 -1.43
CA GLU A 671 -4.95 -12.19 -0.50
C GLU A 671 -6.34 -12.15 0.14
N ARG A 672 -6.73 -10.99 0.67
CA ARG A 672 -8.05 -10.72 1.24
C ARG A 672 -8.83 -9.71 0.38
N PRO A 673 -10.16 -9.82 0.30
CA PRO A 673 -11.02 -8.81 -0.32
C PRO A 673 -10.84 -7.42 0.35
N PRO A 674 -10.36 -6.39 -0.38
CA PRO A 674 -10.11 -5.08 0.20
C PRO A 674 -11.40 -4.35 0.60
N SER A 675 -11.56 -3.99 1.88
CA SER A 675 -12.71 -3.25 2.38
C SER A 675 -12.68 -1.74 2.11
N VAL A 676 -11.49 -1.18 1.90
CA VAL A 676 -11.25 0.26 1.78
C VAL A 676 -10.32 0.52 0.61
N ALA A 677 -10.56 1.59 -0.13
CA ALA A 677 -9.63 2.17 -1.08
C ALA A 677 -9.13 3.52 -0.52
N LEU A 678 -7.84 3.61 -0.20
CA LEU A 678 -7.18 4.83 0.24
C LEU A 678 -6.48 5.47 -0.95
N ILE A 679 -6.88 6.67 -1.33
CA ILE A 679 -6.22 7.43 -2.39
C ILE A 679 -5.08 8.20 -1.75
N ALA A 680 -3.85 7.80 -2.08
CA ALA A 680 -2.65 8.25 -1.41
C ALA A 680 -1.65 8.93 -2.36
N GLY A 681 -1.81 8.80 -3.67
CA GLY A 681 -0.87 9.38 -4.65
C GLY A 681 -1.44 9.57 -6.05
N LYS A 682 -0.64 10.15 -6.95
CA LYS A 682 -0.88 10.31 -8.38
C LYS A 682 0.32 9.81 -9.18
N GLU A 683 0.06 9.24 -10.35
CA GLU A 683 1.12 8.77 -11.25
C GLU A 683 0.59 8.72 -12.70
N GLY A 684 1.27 9.44 -13.61
CA GLY A 684 0.90 9.51 -15.03
C GLY A 684 -0.52 10.02 -15.30
N GLY A 685 -1.03 10.92 -14.44
CA GLY A 685 -2.39 11.47 -14.53
C GLY A 685 -3.50 10.57 -13.97
N MET A 686 -3.17 9.41 -13.40
CA MET A 686 -4.11 8.56 -12.66
C MET A 686 -3.81 8.60 -11.16
N LEU A 687 -4.78 8.18 -10.34
CA LEU A 687 -4.65 8.11 -8.89
C LEU A 687 -4.10 6.74 -8.47
N ARG A 688 -3.25 6.72 -7.45
CA ARG A 688 -2.83 5.52 -6.73
C ARG A 688 -3.79 5.26 -5.58
N ALA A 689 -4.62 4.23 -5.76
CA ALA A 689 -5.54 3.75 -4.74
C ALA A 689 -4.95 2.51 -4.07
N ILE A 690 -4.55 2.65 -2.81
CA ILE A 690 -4.12 1.56 -1.95
C ILE A 690 -5.38 0.82 -1.49
N MET A 691 -5.53 -0.40 -1.94
CA MET A 691 -6.63 -1.27 -1.57
C MET A 691 -6.26 -1.99 -0.28
N CYS A 692 -7.06 -1.78 0.77
CA CYS A 692 -6.76 -2.29 2.10
C CYS A 692 -7.88 -3.17 2.66
N SER A 693 -7.50 -4.24 3.35
CA SER A 693 -8.39 -5.02 4.21
C SER A 693 -8.31 -4.50 5.65
N TYR A 694 -9.44 -4.49 6.37
CA TYR A 694 -9.44 -4.07 7.78
C TYR A 694 -9.07 -5.24 8.68
N GLU A 695 -7.98 -5.07 9.43
CA GLU A 695 -7.48 -6.03 10.40
C GLU A 695 -7.79 -5.54 11.82
N ARG A 696 -8.58 -6.32 12.55
CA ARG A 696 -9.06 -5.93 13.88
C ARG A 696 -8.01 -6.16 14.98
N SER A 697 -7.11 -7.13 14.83
CA SER A 697 -6.03 -7.41 15.78
C SER A 697 -5.11 -6.22 16.00
N SER A 698 -4.71 -5.55 14.93
CA SER A 698 -3.87 -4.34 14.93
C SER A 698 -4.68 -3.03 14.87
N ASN A 699 -6.00 -3.14 14.77
CA ASN A 699 -6.92 -2.04 14.46
C ASN A 699 -6.43 -1.16 13.29
N ALA A 700 -5.86 -1.81 12.27
CA ALA A 700 -5.20 -1.17 11.14
C ALA A 700 -5.80 -1.62 9.80
N LEU A 701 -5.50 -0.85 8.76
CA LEU A 701 -5.76 -1.23 7.39
C LEU A 701 -4.52 -1.96 6.87
N ARG A 702 -4.64 -3.25 6.56
CA ARG A 702 -3.59 -4.02 5.91
C ARG A 702 -3.62 -3.75 4.41
N LYS A 703 -2.49 -3.36 3.83
CA LYS A 703 -2.35 -3.17 2.39
C LYS A 703 -2.41 -4.51 1.66
N GLU A 704 -3.35 -4.63 0.71
CA GLU A 704 -3.54 -5.84 -0.11
C GLU A 704 -2.98 -5.67 -1.52
N CYS A 705 -3.24 -4.52 -2.15
CA CYS A 705 -2.72 -4.16 -3.47
C CYS A 705 -2.79 -2.65 -3.74
N VAL A 706 -2.14 -2.18 -4.79
CA VAL A 706 -2.32 -0.81 -5.31
C VAL A 706 -2.88 -0.85 -6.73
N LEU A 707 -3.90 -0.02 -6.98
CA LEU A 707 -4.54 0.13 -8.29
C LEU A 707 -4.42 1.55 -8.81
N ARG A 708 -4.35 1.68 -10.14
CA ARG A 708 -4.44 2.98 -10.82
C ARG A 708 -5.89 3.27 -11.15
N MET A 709 -6.43 4.35 -10.58
CA MET A 709 -7.83 4.75 -10.72
C MET A 709 -7.94 6.11 -11.43
N GLU A 710 -9.08 6.41 -12.03
CA GLU A 710 -9.26 7.68 -12.74
C GLU A 710 -9.35 8.88 -11.79
N THR A 711 -8.81 10.03 -12.21
CA THR A 711 -8.75 11.28 -11.43
C THR A 711 -10.08 11.78 -10.86
N PRO A 712 -11.25 11.68 -11.55
CA PRO A 712 -12.52 12.19 -11.01
C PRO A 712 -12.97 11.54 -9.69
N LEU A 713 -12.38 10.41 -9.33
CA LEU A 713 -12.65 9.72 -8.07
C LEU A 713 -12.14 10.54 -6.86
N TRP A 714 -11.08 11.35 -7.03
CA TRP A 714 -10.56 12.25 -5.99
C TRP A 714 -11.60 13.29 -5.55
N ASP A 715 -12.21 14.01 -6.49
CA ASP A 715 -13.19 15.07 -6.19
C ASP A 715 -14.50 14.53 -5.60
N ARG A 716 -14.76 13.23 -5.74
CA ARG A 716 -15.97 12.56 -5.26
C ARG A 716 -15.78 11.77 -3.97
N SER A 717 -14.60 11.84 -3.35
CA SER A 717 -14.28 11.11 -2.12
C SER A 717 -14.06 12.06 -0.93
N TYR A 718 -14.03 11.50 0.28
CA TYR A 718 -13.85 12.26 1.51
C TYR A 718 -12.40 12.20 1.95
N LEU A 719 -11.85 13.37 2.30
CA LEU A 719 -10.58 13.49 3.01
C LEU A 719 -10.71 12.83 4.38
N HIS A 720 -9.76 11.96 4.70
CA HIS A 720 -9.71 11.25 5.96
C HIS A 720 -8.33 11.37 6.57
N GLY A 721 -8.30 11.54 7.88
CA GLY A 721 -7.06 11.73 8.64
C GLY A 721 -6.82 10.60 9.61
N TRP A 722 -5.55 10.44 9.98
CA TRP A 722 -5.10 9.52 11.02
C TRP A 722 -5.56 8.07 10.79
N VAL A 723 -5.19 7.50 9.67
CA VAL A 723 -5.48 6.11 9.31
C VAL A 723 -4.23 5.26 9.49
N LYS A 724 -4.32 4.19 10.27
CA LYS A 724 -3.22 3.24 10.48
C LYS A 724 -3.16 2.27 9.30
N LEU A 725 -2.03 2.25 8.59
CA LEU A 725 -1.74 1.39 7.43
C LEU A 725 -0.60 0.43 7.76
N THR A 726 -0.80 -0.86 7.49
CA THR A 726 0.16 -1.94 7.73
C THR A 726 0.59 -2.59 6.42
#